data_AF-A0A2N5IXA6-F1
#
_entry.id   AF-A0A2N5IXA6-F1
#
_cell.length_a   1.000
_cell.length_b   1.000
_cell.length_c   1.000
_cell.angle_alpha   90.00
_cell.angle_beta   90.00
_cell.angle_gamma   90.00
#
_symmetry.space_group_name_H-M   'P 1'
#
loop_
_entity.id
_entity.type
_entity.pdbx_description
1 polymer ?
#
loop_
_entity_poly.entity_id
_entity_poly.type
_entity_poly.pdbx_seq_one_letter_code
_entity_poly.pdbx_strand_id
1 'polypeptide(L)'
;MVISAAQQLADELVNRRDALNRELARNGVRFGIYKNGEYQDQLFPYDPIPRILGSDEFDQLEAGLKQRVNALNAYLRDIYSDKRIVRDGIIPEEFVYTCSGYFPQVNGVTPPGGVFAHIAGEDLVQGEDGAWWVLEDNLRIPSGASYPLFARDIERRTTPRLFRDVRVRDNRDYPRLLRKSMDFVSTEGMAVVLSPGRYNSAFFEHAYLAEKTGATLVFPEDLEVVDNRLFFLDYAGRRHRVGVLYRRLSDEFLDPFAFNPDSVIGVPGLLSAYRAGNVAIVNAPGNGVADDKAIYYFVPQMIRYYLHEEPLLNNAPTYMPLFEQDRKEIMDRLGELVVKDVAEAGGYGVVFGSSLDREQRRDLAAKIAEEPRRFIAQEVIQFKDIDVIDPDTGERTPRKCDLRAFVLTGQNTHVWYSGLTRYSSVPGQMIVNSSQGGGFKDTWVLAKDTGVEYDTSPHVELIKPASVRASAQSAAHSSALITKSKVENLYWLGRYSERVFTTLNTFLPFYDRVMDTDVDAFRPFASALDLPQDFADFDTFITSFLYDGENPDSIRSAIRCAFTNAVPLRPELGSRLLQYIELAMGGIDEAAAHSSHADDLYDHRDIADLILSFWGGIEDSQIDAPLKALLFLGKYLERVDLYTRFGLSTQELDAPLRKMTTYVQVLDGLQMPECLESGLVWLIEQTLVRGYAPISEALAAMLSGLRTDSTEHLCA
;
A
#
# COMPACT_ATOMS: atom_id res chain seq x y z
N MET A 1 -16.08 10.44 -32.69
CA MET A 1 -15.38 11.74 -32.82
C MET A 1 -14.65 12.10 -31.52
N VAL A 2 -15.33 12.11 -30.37
CA VAL A 2 -14.72 12.44 -29.06
C VAL A 2 -13.62 11.46 -28.63
N ILE A 3 -13.84 10.14 -28.72
CA ILE A 3 -12.81 9.14 -28.37
C ILE A 3 -11.55 9.32 -29.22
N SER A 4 -11.71 9.52 -30.54
CA SER A 4 -10.57 9.75 -31.44
C SER A 4 -9.81 11.04 -31.12
N ALA A 5 -10.51 12.12 -30.75
CA ALA A 5 -9.86 13.35 -30.30
C ALA A 5 -9.12 13.16 -28.97
N ALA A 6 -9.71 12.41 -28.03
CA ALA A 6 -9.08 12.08 -26.76
C ALA A 6 -7.83 11.21 -26.95
N GLN A 7 -7.86 10.24 -27.88
CA GLN A 7 -6.70 9.43 -28.25
C GLN A 7 -5.57 10.29 -28.85
N GLN A 8 -5.89 11.19 -29.77
CA GLN A 8 -4.90 12.10 -30.37
C GLN A 8 -4.24 13.01 -29.33
N LEU A 9 -5.02 13.53 -28.38
CA LEU A 9 -4.48 14.37 -27.30
C LEU A 9 -3.66 13.54 -26.30
N ALA A 10 -4.06 12.30 -26.02
CA ALA A 10 -3.32 11.40 -25.13
C ALA A 10 -1.90 11.08 -25.63
N ASP A 11 -1.62 11.21 -26.94
CA ASP A 11 -0.27 11.11 -27.49
C ASP A 11 0.70 12.13 -26.85
N GLU A 12 0.21 13.24 -26.30
CA GLU A 12 1.03 14.18 -25.53
C GLU A 12 1.66 13.54 -24.28
N LEU A 13 1.02 12.52 -23.68
CA LEU A 13 1.56 11.79 -22.54
C LEU A 13 2.74 10.90 -22.93
N VAL A 14 2.69 10.30 -24.12
CA VAL A 14 3.78 9.45 -24.65
C VAL A 14 5.08 10.24 -24.72
N ASN A 15 5.03 11.48 -25.22
CA ASN A 15 6.19 12.37 -25.27
C ASN A 15 6.71 12.81 -23.90
N ARG A 16 5.98 12.51 -22.82
CA ARG A 16 6.33 12.82 -21.43
C ARG A 16 6.55 11.58 -20.56
N ARG A 17 6.62 10.40 -21.17
CA ARG A 17 6.80 9.11 -20.48
C ARG A 17 7.88 9.17 -19.41
N ASP A 18 9.09 9.62 -19.77
CA ASP A 18 10.22 9.62 -18.83
C ASP A 18 9.97 10.57 -17.65
N ALA A 19 9.32 11.71 -17.89
CA ALA A 19 8.94 12.61 -16.81
C ALA A 19 7.87 12.00 -15.90
N LEU A 20 6.88 11.30 -16.46
CA LEU A 20 5.85 10.61 -15.69
C LEU A 20 6.42 9.46 -14.86
N ASN A 21 7.28 8.62 -15.47
CA ASN A 21 7.96 7.52 -14.79
C ASN A 21 8.88 8.03 -13.68
N ARG A 22 9.63 9.11 -13.93
CA ARG A 22 10.41 9.78 -12.88
C ARG A 22 9.53 10.24 -11.74
N GLU A 23 8.39 10.89 -12.01
CA GLU A 23 7.48 11.33 -10.93
C GLU A 23 6.82 10.15 -10.19
N LEU A 24 6.47 9.06 -10.87
CA LEU A 24 5.97 7.84 -10.21
C LEU A 24 7.02 7.24 -9.28
N ALA A 25 8.28 7.14 -9.75
CA ALA A 25 9.40 6.69 -8.95
C ALA A 25 9.65 7.61 -7.75
N ARG A 26 9.65 8.93 -8.00
CA ARG A 26 9.83 9.97 -7.00
C ARG A 26 8.85 9.81 -5.83
N ASN A 27 7.61 9.44 -6.11
CA ASN A 27 6.54 9.32 -5.11
C ASN A 27 6.39 7.91 -4.49
N GLY A 28 7.23 6.96 -4.89
CA GLY A 28 7.26 5.61 -4.34
C GLY A 28 6.10 4.75 -4.73
N VAL A 29 5.65 4.88 -5.98
CA VAL A 29 4.70 3.94 -6.56
C VAL A 29 5.43 2.62 -6.85
N ARG A 30 5.63 1.84 -5.79
CA ARG A 30 6.32 0.56 -5.81
C ARG A 30 5.35 -0.60 -5.68
N PHE A 31 5.78 -1.77 -6.15
CA PHE A 31 5.10 -3.04 -6.00
C PHE A 31 6.13 -4.09 -5.58
N GLY A 32 5.86 -4.72 -4.44
CA GLY A 32 6.70 -5.80 -3.94
C GLY A 32 6.47 -7.10 -4.72
N ILE A 33 7.55 -7.73 -5.14
CA ILE A 33 7.55 -9.09 -5.70
C ILE A 33 8.42 -9.99 -4.83
N TYR A 34 7.90 -11.18 -4.55
CA TYR A 34 8.69 -12.24 -3.95
C TYR A 34 9.32 -13.09 -5.06
N LYS A 35 10.65 -13.08 -5.14
CA LYS A 35 11.40 -13.91 -6.08
C LYS A 35 12.37 -14.77 -5.27
N ASN A 36 12.26 -16.10 -5.42
CA ASN A 36 13.10 -17.07 -4.70
C ASN A 36 13.07 -16.93 -3.16
N GLY A 37 11.95 -16.48 -2.59
CA GLY A 37 11.82 -16.26 -1.13
C GLY A 37 12.35 -14.92 -0.63
N GLU A 38 12.92 -14.09 -1.50
CA GLU A 38 13.36 -12.73 -1.17
C GLU A 38 12.32 -11.70 -1.63
N TYR A 39 12.02 -10.74 -0.76
CA TYR A 39 11.17 -9.58 -1.09
C TYR A 39 12.01 -8.55 -1.85
N GLN A 40 11.59 -8.24 -3.07
CA GLN A 40 12.16 -7.17 -3.89
C GLN A 40 11.09 -6.12 -4.16
N ASP A 41 11.40 -4.88 -3.86
CA ASP A 41 10.51 -3.75 -4.13
C ASP A 41 10.93 -3.11 -5.45
N GLN A 42 10.03 -3.08 -6.44
CA GLN A 42 10.31 -2.51 -7.76
C GLN A 42 9.25 -1.49 -8.16
N LEU A 43 9.59 -0.59 -9.08
CA LEU A 43 8.61 0.30 -9.69
C LEU A 43 7.60 -0.52 -10.48
N PHE A 44 6.32 -0.22 -10.30
CA PHE A 44 5.29 -0.86 -11.10
C PHE A 44 5.30 -0.23 -12.51
N PRO A 45 5.58 -0.97 -13.59
CA PRO A 45 5.76 -0.35 -14.91
C PRO A 45 4.49 0.36 -15.37
N TYR A 46 4.61 1.66 -15.62
CA TYR A 46 3.52 2.49 -16.12
C TYR A 46 3.70 2.76 -17.60
N ASP A 47 2.60 2.69 -18.33
CA ASP A 47 2.53 3.11 -19.72
C ASP A 47 1.61 4.34 -19.89
N PRO A 48 2.08 5.37 -20.62
CA PRO A 48 1.39 6.65 -20.74
C PRO A 48 0.20 6.64 -21.71
N ILE A 49 -0.05 5.55 -22.45
CA ILE A 49 -1.23 5.46 -23.32
C ILE A 49 -2.42 5.03 -22.45
N PRO A 50 -3.40 5.91 -22.19
CA PRO A 50 -4.53 5.56 -21.34
C PRO A 50 -5.49 4.62 -22.07
N ARG A 51 -6.15 3.74 -21.32
CA ARG A 51 -7.34 3.04 -21.81
C ARG A 51 -8.52 4.00 -21.77
N ILE A 52 -9.05 4.38 -22.93
CA ILE A 52 -10.17 5.33 -23.05
C ILE A 52 -11.48 4.56 -23.25
N LEU A 53 -12.43 4.78 -22.34
CA LEU A 53 -13.78 4.22 -22.37
C LEU A 53 -14.81 5.32 -22.64
N GLY A 54 -15.77 5.04 -23.53
CA GLY A 54 -16.87 5.96 -23.80
C GLY A 54 -17.80 6.10 -22.60
N SER A 55 -18.48 7.25 -22.48
CA SER A 55 -19.42 7.48 -21.38
C SER A 55 -20.55 6.44 -21.35
N ASP A 56 -21.19 6.17 -22.49
CA ASP A 56 -22.35 5.25 -22.54
C ASP A 56 -21.92 3.79 -22.37
N GLU A 57 -20.74 3.43 -22.88
CA GLU A 57 -20.12 2.13 -22.65
C GLU A 57 -19.87 1.91 -21.15
N PHE A 58 -19.31 2.91 -20.46
CA PHE A 58 -19.07 2.81 -19.03
C PHE A 58 -20.36 2.82 -18.21
N ASP A 59 -21.39 3.58 -18.60
CA ASP A 59 -22.69 3.58 -17.91
C ASP A 59 -23.35 2.18 -17.95
N GLN A 60 -23.21 1.45 -19.07
CA GLN A 60 -23.66 0.05 -19.17
C GLN A 60 -22.83 -0.87 -18.27
N LEU A 61 -21.50 -0.71 -18.28
CA LEU A 61 -20.60 -1.47 -17.42
C LEU A 61 -20.93 -1.23 -15.94
N GLU A 62 -21.17 0.03 -15.55
CA GLU A 62 -21.54 0.42 -14.20
C GLU A 62 -22.84 -0.28 -13.74
N ALA A 63 -23.89 -0.29 -14.57
CA ALA A 63 -25.15 -0.93 -14.22
C ALA A 63 -24.96 -2.44 -13.98
N GLY A 64 -24.22 -3.11 -14.86
CA GLY A 64 -23.97 -4.54 -14.75
C GLY A 64 -23.05 -4.93 -13.59
N LEU A 65 -22.03 -4.11 -13.30
CA LEU A 65 -21.15 -4.31 -12.14
C LEU A 65 -21.92 -4.15 -10.82
N LYS A 66 -22.81 -3.15 -10.73
CA LYS A 66 -23.70 -2.99 -9.55
C LYS A 66 -24.60 -4.20 -9.36
N GLN A 67 -25.26 -4.65 -10.43
CA GLN A 67 -26.12 -5.83 -10.39
C GLN A 67 -25.36 -7.06 -9.88
N ARG A 68 -24.19 -7.33 -10.47
CA ARG A 68 -23.35 -8.47 -10.11
C ARG A 68 -22.94 -8.44 -8.63
N VAL A 69 -22.39 -7.32 -8.15
CA VAL A 69 -21.91 -7.17 -6.77
C VAL A 69 -23.06 -7.20 -5.76
N ASN A 70 -24.25 -6.72 -6.13
CA ASN A 70 -25.45 -6.86 -5.31
C ASN A 70 -25.87 -8.33 -5.17
N ALA A 71 -25.83 -9.11 -6.26
CA ALA A 71 -26.13 -10.54 -6.22
C ALA A 71 -25.10 -11.33 -5.39
N LEU A 72 -23.80 -11.00 -5.50
CA LEU A 72 -22.73 -11.61 -4.71
C LEU A 72 -22.88 -11.31 -3.21
N ASN A 73 -23.23 -10.07 -2.84
CA ASN A 73 -23.54 -9.73 -1.45
C ASN A 73 -24.79 -10.46 -0.93
N ALA A 74 -25.83 -10.62 -1.76
CA ALA A 74 -27.02 -11.38 -1.40
C ALA A 74 -26.69 -12.87 -1.18
N TYR A 75 -25.85 -13.45 -2.04
CA TYR A 75 -25.32 -14.80 -1.90
C TYR A 75 -24.53 -14.99 -0.59
N LEU A 76 -23.58 -14.10 -0.30
CA LEU A 76 -22.80 -14.15 0.95
C LEU A 76 -23.70 -14.09 2.18
N ARG A 77 -24.69 -13.20 2.17
CA ARG A 77 -25.68 -13.11 3.25
C ARG A 77 -26.46 -14.40 3.42
N ASP A 78 -26.93 -15.01 2.33
CA ASP A 78 -27.69 -16.26 2.39
C ASP A 78 -26.83 -17.43 2.91
N ILE A 79 -25.61 -17.60 2.39
CA ILE A 79 -24.72 -18.71 2.76
C ILE A 79 -24.35 -18.69 4.24
N TYR A 80 -24.13 -17.52 4.85
CA TYR A 80 -23.84 -17.42 6.28
C TYR A 80 -25.10 -17.38 7.17
N SER A 81 -26.30 -17.39 6.58
CA SER A 81 -27.58 -17.44 7.29
C SER A 81 -28.44 -18.65 6.88
N ASP A 82 -29.54 -18.41 6.14
CA ASP A 82 -30.61 -19.38 5.83
C ASP A 82 -30.21 -20.43 4.79
N LYS A 83 -29.21 -20.15 3.93
CA LYS A 83 -28.70 -21.03 2.88
C LYS A 83 -29.80 -21.50 1.90
N ARG A 84 -30.71 -20.59 1.54
CA ARG A 84 -31.86 -20.86 0.66
C ARG A 84 -31.44 -21.30 -0.73
N ILE A 85 -30.45 -20.66 -1.34
CA ILE A 85 -29.99 -21.00 -2.70
C ILE A 85 -29.47 -22.44 -2.80
N VAL A 86 -28.93 -22.96 -1.69
CA VAL A 86 -28.49 -24.36 -1.58
C VAL A 86 -29.68 -25.28 -1.35
N ARG A 87 -30.60 -24.93 -0.44
CA ARG A 87 -31.83 -25.71 -0.18
C ARG A 87 -32.73 -25.84 -1.40
N ASP A 88 -32.79 -24.79 -2.21
CA ASP A 88 -33.56 -24.74 -3.45
C ASP A 88 -32.85 -25.45 -4.62
N GLY A 89 -31.64 -25.99 -4.39
CA GLY A 89 -30.89 -26.78 -5.36
C GLY A 89 -30.27 -25.99 -6.51
N ILE A 90 -30.19 -24.66 -6.40
CA ILE A 90 -29.59 -23.80 -7.42
C ILE A 90 -28.06 -23.90 -7.39
N ILE A 91 -27.47 -23.93 -6.18
CA ILE A 91 -26.04 -24.17 -5.98
C ILE A 91 -25.88 -25.43 -5.13
N PRO A 92 -25.22 -26.48 -5.65
CA PRO A 92 -24.97 -27.70 -4.88
C PRO A 92 -24.13 -27.43 -3.63
N GLU A 93 -24.43 -28.14 -2.54
CA GLU A 93 -23.85 -27.89 -1.23
C GLU A 93 -22.34 -28.15 -1.18
N GLU A 94 -21.84 -29.07 -2.00
CA GLU A 94 -20.42 -29.40 -2.12
C GLU A 94 -19.60 -28.21 -2.64
N PHE A 95 -20.16 -27.32 -3.45
CA PHE A 95 -19.44 -26.13 -3.91
C PHE A 95 -19.19 -25.14 -2.78
N VAL A 96 -20.10 -25.07 -1.82
CA VAL A 96 -20.04 -24.17 -0.68
C VAL A 96 -19.17 -24.76 0.43
N TYR A 97 -19.51 -25.96 0.92
CA TYR A 97 -18.90 -26.49 2.16
C TYR A 97 -17.51 -27.07 1.97
N THR A 98 -17.10 -27.37 0.74
CA THR A 98 -15.71 -27.80 0.44
C THR A 98 -14.81 -26.64 0.00
N CYS A 99 -15.37 -25.44 -0.19
CA CYS A 99 -14.58 -24.26 -0.53
C CYS A 99 -13.67 -23.89 0.64
N SER A 100 -12.36 -23.72 0.37
CA SER A 100 -11.40 -23.26 1.38
C SER A 100 -11.69 -21.85 1.89
N GLY A 101 -12.41 -21.04 1.11
CA GLY A 101 -12.87 -19.70 1.48
C GLY A 101 -14.18 -19.68 2.27
N TYR A 102 -14.80 -20.84 2.55
CA TYR A 102 -15.95 -20.94 3.46
C TYR A 102 -15.47 -21.09 4.90
N PHE A 103 -15.84 -20.14 5.76
CA PHE A 103 -15.46 -20.16 7.18
C PHE A 103 -16.66 -20.42 8.08
N PRO A 104 -16.82 -21.63 8.64
CA PRO A 104 -17.90 -21.94 9.59
C PRO A 104 -17.95 -21.00 10.79
N GLN A 105 -16.80 -20.43 11.19
CA GLN A 105 -16.65 -19.43 12.24
C GLN A 105 -17.47 -18.16 12.00
N VAL A 106 -17.86 -17.88 10.75
CA VAL A 106 -18.66 -16.71 10.34
C VAL A 106 -20.16 -17.02 10.30
N ASN A 107 -20.59 -18.29 10.45
CA ASN A 107 -22.01 -18.63 10.45
C ASN A 107 -22.80 -17.91 11.54
N GLY A 108 -24.01 -17.46 11.15
CA GLY A 108 -24.95 -16.76 12.03
C GLY A 108 -24.57 -15.31 12.31
N VAL A 109 -23.56 -14.77 11.63
CA VAL A 109 -23.12 -13.38 11.78
C VAL A 109 -23.73 -12.53 10.67
N THR A 110 -24.41 -11.46 11.06
CA THR A 110 -24.87 -10.44 10.11
C THR A 110 -23.96 -9.21 10.28
N PRO A 111 -23.13 -8.85 9.27
CA PRO A 111 -22.33 -7.64 9.32
C PRO A 111 -23.21 -6.41 9.54
N PRO A 112 -22.69 -5.33 10.16
CA PRO A 112 -23.35 -4.04 10.14
C PRO A 112 -23.72 -3.61 8.72
N GLY A 113 -24.94 -3.12 8.52
CA GLY A 113 -25.48 -2.81 7.18
C GLY A 113 -25.80 -4.03 6.31
N GLY A 114 -25.52 -5.25 6.77
CA GLY A 114 -25.72 -6.50 6.02
C GLY A 114 -24.82 -6.64 4.80
N VAL A 115 -23.74 -5.85 4.69
CA VAL A 115 -22.81 -5.84 3.56
C VAL A 115 -21.61 -6.72 3.89
N PHE A 116 -21.26 -7.64 3.00
CA PHE A 116 -20.09 -8.51 3.15
C PHE A 116 -18.92 -8.00 2.29
N ALA A 117 -19.15 -7.89 0.99
CA ALA A 117 -18.21 -7.33 0.02
C ALA A 117 -18.48 -5.82 -0.12
N HIS A 118 -17.81 -5.05 0.74
CA HIS A 118 -17.86 -3.59 0.73
C HIS A 118 -17.03 -3.03 -0.43
N ILE A 119 -15.95 -3.71 -0.79
CA ILE A 119 -15.14 -3.43 -1.98
C ILE A 119 -15.08 -4.72 -2.78
N ALA A 120 -15.46 -4.65 -4.06
CA ALA A 120 -15.27 -5.74 -5.02
C ALA A 120 -14.34 -5.27 -6.15
N GLY A 121 -13.35 -6.09 -6.47
CA GLY A 121 -12.50 -5.91 -7.65
C GLY A 121 -12.95 -6.87 -8.75
N GLU A 122 -13.55 -6.34 -9.81
CA GLU A 122 -14.08 -7.13 -10.91
C GLU A 122 -13.10 -7.08 -12.08
N ASP A 123 -12.51 -8.22 -12.43
CA ASP A 123 -11.55 -8.32 -13.53
C ASP A 123 -12.29 -8.59 -14.83
N LEU A 124 -12.16 -7.66 -15.78
CA LEU A 124 -12.88 -7.68 -17.04
C LEU A 124 -11.95 -7.63 -18.25
N VAL A 125 -12.37 -8.25 -19.33
CA VAL A 125 -11.78 -8.07 -20.67
C VAL A 125 -12.84 -7.64 -21.67
N GLN A 126 -12.39 -6.92 -22.69
CA GLN A 126 -13.24 -6.54 -23.82
C GLN A 126 -12.90 -7.43 -25.01
N GLY A 127 -13.87 -8.23 -25.46
CA GLY A 127 -13.72 -9.09 -26.63
C GLY A 127 -13.43 -8.29 -27.91
N GLU A 128 -12.91 -8.96 -28.94
CA GLU A 128 -12.75 -8.35 -30.27
C GLU A 128 -14.08 -7.91 -30.89
N ASP A 129 -15.19 -8.51 -30.45
CA ASP A 129 -16.57 -8.13 -30.75
C ASP A 129 -17.05 -6.86 -30.00
N GLY A 130 -16.24 -6.34 -29.08
CA GLY A 130 -16.54 -5.18 -28.24
C GLY A 130 -17.32 -5.50 -26.96
N ALA A 131 -17.74 -6.77 -26.77
CA ALA A 131 -18.49 -7.18 -25.58
C ALA A 131 -17.58 -7.27 -24.35
N TRP A 132 -18.14 -6.96 -23.18
CA TRP A 132 -17.43 -7.08 -21.90
C TRP A 132 -17.70 -8.44 -21.26
N TRP A 133 -16.62 -9.05 -20.77
CA TRP A 133 -16.61 -10.35 -20.12
C TRP A 133 -15.92 -10.23 -18.77
N VAL A 134 -16.61 -10.60 -17.69
CA VAL A 134 -15.99 -10.73 -16.37
C VAL A 134 -15.18 -12.02 -16.37
N LEU A 135 -13.93 -11.98 -15.93
CA LEU A 135 -13.05 -13.14 -15.81
C LEU A 135 -12.95 -13.67 -14.39
N GLU A 136 -12.99 -12.79 -13.40
CA GLU A 136 -12.79 -13.12 -12.00
C GLU A 136 -13.38 -12.02 -11.09
N ASP A 137 -14.02 -12.45 -10.00
CA ASP A 137 -14.46 -11.59 -8.90
C ASP A 137 -13.38 -11.59 -7.81
N ASN A 138 -13.10 -10.45 -7.19
CA ASN A 138 -12.16 -10.36 -6.06
C ASN A 138 -12.86 -9.70 -4.88
N LEU A 139 -13.32 -10.51 -3.92
CA LEU A 139 -14.19 -10.08 -2.82
C LEU A 139 -13.52 -10.15 -1.45
N ARG A 140 -12.32 -10.73 -1.35
CA ARG A 140 -11.51 -10.74 -0.12
C ARG A 140 -10.85 -9.37 0.11
N ILE A 141 -9.67 -9.17 -0.47
CA ILE A 141 -8.83 -7.97 -0.27
C ILE A 141 -8.43 -7.41 -1.66
N PRO A 142 -9.40 -6.90 -2.45
CA PRO A 142 -9.10 -6.35 -3.76
C PRO A 142 -8.11 -5.18 -3.62
N SER A 143 -7.02 -5.26 -4.37
CA SER A 143 -5.97 -4.24 -4.43
C SER A 143 -5.80 -3.70 -5.85
N GLY A 144 -5.19 -2.52 -5.94
CA GLY A 144 -4.79 -1.89 -7.20
C GLY A 144 -5.40 -0.51 -7.45
N ALA A 145 -6.30 -0.03 -6.60
CA ALA A 145 -6.99 1.25 -6.80
C ALA A 145 -6.07 2.47 -6.62
N SER A 146 -5.01 2.36 -5.80
CA SER A 146 -4.09 3.49 -5.57
C SER A 146 -3.28 3.85 -6.82
N TYR A 147 -2.97 2.89 -7.70
CA TYR A 147 -2.12 3.13 -8.86
C TYR A 147 -2.74 4.11 -9.87
N PRO A 148 -3.95 3.87 -10.42
CA PRO A 148 -4.60 4.83 -11.32
C PRO A 148 -4.99 6.15 -10.62
N LEU A 149 -5.30 6.13 -9.32
CA LEU A 149 -5.48 7.37 -8.54
C LEU A 149 -4.24 8.26 -8.60
N PHE A 150 -3.09 7.65 -8.33
CA PHE A 150 -1.81 8.34 -8.28
C PHE A 150 -1.34 8.78 -9.67
N ALA A 151 -1.41 7.88 -10.66
CA ALA A 151 -1.02 8.15 -12.03
C ALA A 151 -1.79 9.35 -12.61
N ARG A 152 -3.13 9.37 -12.49
CA ARG A 152 -3.95 10.49 -12.97
C ARG A 152 -3.59 11.83 -12.30
N ASP A 153 -3.20 11.83 -11.02
CA ASP A 153 -2.81 13.08 -10.35
C ASP A 153 -1.49 13.63 -10.92
N ILE A 154 -0.52 12.75 -11.21
CA ILE A 154 0.72 13.13 -11.90
C ILE A 154 0.40 13.61 -13.33
N GLU A 155 -0.37 12.84 -14.10
CA GLU A 155 -0.73 13.18 -15.49
C GLU A 155 -1.36 14.57 -15.58
N ARG A 156 -2.28 14.92 -14.67
CA ARG A 156 -2.93 16.24 -14.61
C ARG A 156 -1.97 17.38 -14.35
N ARG A 157 -0.92 17.17 -13.54
CA ARG A 157 0.09 18.19 -13.24
C ARG A 157 1.11 18.33 -14.35
N THR A 158 1.49 17.21 -14.95
CA THR A 158 2.45 17.16 -16.05
C THR A 158 1.83 17.73 -17.32
N THR A 159 0.59 17.37 -17.65
CA THR A 159 -0.08 17.78 -18.89
C THR A 159 -1.44 18.43 -18.61
N PRO A 160 -1.49 19.61 -17.98
CA PRO A 160 -2.76 20.23 -17.55
C PRO A 160 -3.67 20.64 -18.72
N ARG A 161 -3.10 20.98 -19.89
CA ARG A 161 -3.88 21.34 -21.09
C ARG A 161 -4.72 20.15 -21.59
N LEU A 162 -4.13 18.96 -21.61
CA LEU A 162 -4.80 17.71 -21.99
C LEU A 162 -6.09 17.47 -21.20
N PHE A 163 -6.04 17.57 -19.87
CA PHE A 163 -7.24 17.34 -19.03
C PHE A 163 -8.23 18.50 -19.00
N ARG A 164 -7.85 19.68 -19.50
CA ARG A 164 -8.78 20.78 -19.75
C ARG A 164 -9.55 20.55 -21.06
N ASP A 165 -8.86 20.00 -22.06
CA ASP A 165 -9.38 19.88 -23.42
C ASP A 165 -10.10 18.52 -23.63
N VAL A 166 -9.69 17.47 -22.91
CA VAL A 166 -10.38 16.17 -22.80
C VAL A 166 -11.23 16.12 -21.53
N ARG A 167 -12.54 15.94 -21.69
CA ARG A 167 -13.48 15.80 -20.56
C ARG A 167 -13.49 14.37 -20.03
N VAL A 168 -12.62 14.09 -19.05
CA VAL A 168 -12.58 12.82 -18.32
C VAL A 168 -13.33 12.96 -16.99
N ARG A 169 -14.17 11.97 -16.63
CA ARG A 169 -14.81 11.89 -15.31
C ARG A 169 -13.75 11.84 -14.21
N ASP A 170 -14.05 12.44 -13.05
CA ASP A 170 -13.06 12.51 -11.98
C ASP A 170 -12.87 11.15 -11.31
N ASN A 171 -11.61 10.71 -11.20
CA ASN A 171 -11.23 9.50 -10.50
C ASN A 171 -10.88 9.75 -9.03
N ARG A 172 -10.80 11.01 -8.55
CA ARG A 172 -10.42 11.33 -7.16
C ARG A 172 -11.44 10.86 -6.11
N ASP A 173 -12.60 10.40 -6.54
CA ASP A 173 -13.71 10.08 -5.64
C ASP A 173 -13.54 8.77 -4.86
N TYR A 174 -12.63 7.88 -5.27
CA TYR A 174 -12.50 6.55 -4.66
C TYR A 174 -12.26 6.59 -3.14
N PRO A 175 -11.31 7.37 -2.58
CA PRO A 175 -11.12 7.43 -1.13
C PRO A 175 -12.36 7.96 -0.39
N ARG A 176 -13.12 8.88 -1.00
CA ARG A 176 -14.37 9.39 -0.42
C ARG A 176 -15.45 8.31 -0.42
N LEU A 177 -15.61 7.55 -1.50
CA LEU A 177 -16.53 6.41 -1.58
C LEU A 177 -16.16 5.31 -0.58
N LEU A 178 -14.86 5.03 -0.43
CA LEU A 178 -14.33 4.08 0.55
C LEU A 178 -14.67 4.55 1.97
N ARG A 179 -14.36 5.82 2.28
CA ARG A 179 -14.68 6.40 3.59
C ARG A 179 -16.18 6.37 3.90
N LYS A 180 -17.03 6.72 2.94
CA LYS A 180 -18.50 6.62 3.08
C LYS A 180 -18.96 5.19 3.35
N SER A 181 -18.36 4.21 2.70
CA SER A 181 -18.68 2.79 2.94
C SER A 181 -18.28 2.36 4.35
N MET A 182 -17.12 2.82 4.84
CA MET A 182 -16.68 2.59 6.23
C MET A 182 -17.58 3.28 7.26
N ASP A 183 -17.93 4.54 7.04
CA ASP A 183 -18.75 5.33 7.96
C ASP A 183 -20.19 4.77 8.06
N PHE A 184 -20.74 4.25 6.96
CA PHE A 184 -22.07 3.63 6.93
C PHE A 184 -22.19 2.41 7.86
N VAL A 185 -21.13 1.61 7.96
CA VAL A 185 -21.12 0.37 8.76
C VAL A 185 -20.51 0.56 10.16
N SER A 186 -19.96 1.73 10.46
CA SER A 186 -19.26 1.99 11.72
C SER A 186 -20.16 1.83 12.95
N THR A 187 -19.63 1.16 13.98
CA THR A 187 -20.33 0.85 15.24
C THR A 187 -20.05 1.87 16.36
N GLU A 188 -19.78 3.13 15.97
CA GLU A 188 -19.26 4.22 16.81
C GLU A 188 -17.81 4.02 17.27
N GLY A 189 -16.94 4.94 16.87
CA GLY A 189 -15.51 4.92 17.15
C GLY A 189 -14.71 5.44 15.97
N MET A 190 -13.38 5.34 16.06
CA MET A 190 -12.50 5.73 14.97
C MET A 190 -12.50 4.69 13.83
N ALA A 191 -12.15 5.16 12.64
CA ALA A 191 -11.91 4.34 11.46
C ALA A 191 -10.41 4.01 11.37
N VAL A 192 -10.08 2.73 11.19
CA VAL A 192 -8.69 2.27 11.08
C VAL A 192 -8.47 1.43 9.83
N VAL A 193 -7.24 1.42 9.31
CA VAL A 193 -6.77 0.51 8.26
C VAL A 193 -5.75 -0.43 8.88
N LEU A 194 -6.11 -1.71 9.05
CA LEU A 194 -5.22 -2.73 9.60
C LEU A 194 -4.32 -3.29 8.50
N SER A 195 -3.01 -3.13 8.67
CA SER A 195 -1.99 -3.62 7.74
C SER A 195 -1.12 -4.70 8.38
N PRO A 196 -0.71 -5.75 7.64
CA PRO A 196 0.24 -6.75 8.13
C PRO A 196 1.69 -6.23 8.25
N GLY A 197 1.97 -5.00 7.80
CA GLY A 197 3.29 -4.40 7.88
C GLY A 197 3.95 -4.14 6.53
N ARG A 198 5.15 -3.56 6.58
CA ARG A 198 5.91 -3.05 5.42
C ARG A 198 6.38 -4.12 4.43
N TYR A 199 6.48 -5.37 4.88
CA TYR A 199 6.91 -6.50 4.03
C TYR A 199 5.79 -7.02 3.12
N ASN A 200 4.58 -6.46 3.21
CA ASN A 200 3.51 -6.78 2.29
C ASN A 200 3.65 -5.98 0.98
N SER A 201 3.51 -6.66 -0.17
CA SER A 201 3.66 -6.06 -1.50
C SER A 201 2.70 -4.91 -1.81
N ALA A 202 1.55 -4.85 -1.12
CA ALA A 202 0.55 -3.79 -1.27
C ALA A 202 0.62 -2.74 -0.14
N PHE A 203 1.67 -2.73 0.69
CA PHE A 203 1.78 -1.82 1.83
C PHE A 203 1.66 -0.34 1.44
N PHE A 204 2.23 0.04 0.29
CA PHE A 204 2.06 1.39 -0.25
C PHE A 204 0.59 1.79 -0.38
N GLU A 205 -0.24 0.90 -0.94
CA GLU A 205 -1.67 1.14 -1.09
C GLU A 205 -2.37 1.26 0.27
N HIS A 206 -1.97 0.45 1.26
CA HIS A 206 -2.57 0.48 2.60
C HIS A 206 -2.36 1.85 3.24
N ALA A 207 -1.11 2.32 3.23
CA ALA A 207 -0.72 3.61 3.80
C ALA A 207 -1.31 4.78 3.00
N TYR A 208 -1.33 4.70 1.67
CA TYR A 208 -1.93 5.72 0.81
C TYR A 208 -3.43 5.85 1.01
N LEU A 209 -4.18 4.74 1.07
CA LEU A 209 -5.62 4.79 1.30
C LEU A 209 -5.95 5.23 2.73
N ALA A 210 -5.14 4.87 3.74
CA ALA A 210 -5.27 5.42 5.09
C ALA A 210 -5.13 6.96 5.08
N GLU A 211 -4.08 7.49 4.42
CA GLU A 211 -3.87 8.94 4.23
C GLU A 211 -5.10 9.59 3.55
N LYS A 212 -5.58 9.03 2.44
CA LYS A 212 -6.67 9.65 1.65
C LYS A 212 -8.05 9.52 2.26
N THR A 213 -8.30 8.50 3.07
CA THR A 213 -9.58 8.32 3.79
C THR A 213 -9.62 9.05 5.13
N GLY A 214 -8.46 9.51 5.63
CA GLY A 214 -8.31 10.04 6.99
C GLY A 214 -8.56 8.97 8.06
N ALA A 215 -8.38 7.69 7.73
CA ALA A 215 -8.41 6.59 8.68
C ALA A 215 -7.01 6.36 9.25
N THR A 216 -6.92 5.93 10.51
CA THR A 216 -5.62 5.68 11.13
C THR A 216 -5.05 4.37 10.60
N LEU A 217 -3.86 4.41 10.01
CA LEU A 217 -3.09 3.20 9.69
C LEU A 217 -2.62 2.56 11.00
N VAL A 218 -2.95 1.28 11.19
CA VAL A 218 -2.62 0.52 12.41
C VAL A 218 -2.00 -0.82 12.06
N PHE A 219 -1.15 -1.29 12.95
CA PHE A 219 -0.57 -2.63 12.95
C PHE A 219 -1.24 -3.48 14.06
N PRO A 220 -1.08 -4.81 14.03
CA PRO A 220 -1.72 -5.71 15.00
C PRO A 220 -1.43 -5.35 16.46
N GLU A 221 -0.19 -4.95 16.77
CA GLU A 221 0.26 -4.54 18.10
C GLU A 221 -0.35 -3.21 18.59
N ASP A 222 -0.92 -2.41 17.69
CA ASP A 222 -1.58 -1.15 18.02
C ASP A 222 -3.03 -1.35 18.49
N LEU A 223 -3.55 -2.57 18.38
CA LEU A 223 -4.95 -2.91 18.63
C LEU A 223 -5.09 -3.93 19.75
N GLU A 224 -6.15 -3.80 20.54
CA GLU A 224 -6.53 -4.79 21.53
C GLU A 224 -8.05 -4.96 21.61
N VAL A 225 -8.48 -6.14 22.04
CA VAL A 225 -9.90 -6.43 22.30
C VAL A 225 -10.14 -6.59 23.79
N VAL A 226 -11.06 -5.79 24.33
CA VAL A 226 -11.48 -5.83 25.74
C VAL A 226 -12.99 -5.82 25.80
N ASP A 227 -13.60 -6.74 26.54
CA ASP A 227 -15.05 -6.88 26.68
C ASP A 227 -15.80 -6.91 25.34
N ASN A 228 -15.26 -7.66 24.36
CA ASN A 228 -15.74 -7.74 22.98
C ASN A 228 -15.81 -6.39 22.25
N ARG A 229 -14.96 -5.42 22.60
CA ARG A 229 -14.83 -4.14 21.88
C ARG A 229 -13.39 -3.98 21.43
N LEU A 230 -13.20 -3.44 20.23
CA LEU A 230 -11.88 -3.17 19.66
C LEU A 230 -11.42 -1.77 20.07
N PHE A 231 -10.18 -1.67 20.54
CA PHE A 231 -9.53 -0.42 20.90
C PHE A 231 -8.21 -0.25 20.17
N PHE A 232 -7.92 1.00 19.82
CA PHE A 232 -6.60 1.48 19.46
C PHE A 232 -5.88 1.94 20.72
N LEU A 233 -4.61 1.56 20.86
CA LEU A 233 -3.74 1.97 21.95
C LEU A 233 -2.87 3.15 21.52
N ASP A 234 -3.06 4.29 22.17
CA ASP A 234 -2.12 5.40 22.00
C ASP A 234 -0.81 5.16 22.78
N TYR A 235 0.16 6.02 22.54
CA TYR A 235 1.48 5.97 23.17
C TYR A 235 1.43 5.96 24.70
N ALA A 236 0.44 6.62 25.31
CA ALA A 236 0.23 6.67 26.75
C ALA A 236 -0.55 5.46 27.29
N GLY A 237 -0.83 4.46 26.43
CA GLY A 237 -1.62 3.29 26.77
C GLY A 237 -3.12 3.56 26.92
N ARG A 238 -3.61 4.74 26.50
CA ARG A 238 -5.05 5.04 26.54
C ARG A 238 -5.77 4.35 25.39
N ARG A 239 -6.98 3.87 25.70
CA ARG A 239 -7.84 3.11 24.80
C ARG A 239 -8.77 4.04 24.04
N HIS A 240 -8.73 3.94 22.71
CA HIS A 240 -9.62 4.69 21.81
C HIS A 240 -10.49 3.70 21.04
N ARG A 241 -11.81 3.82 21.16
CA ARG A 241 -12.73 2.83 20.57
C ARG A 241 -12.64 2.85 19.05
N VAL A 242 -12.50 1.68 18.43
CA VAL A 242 -12.53 1.50 16.98
C VAL A 242 -13.92 1.03 16.56
N GLY A 243 -14.56 1.79 15.67
CA GLY A 243 -15.91 1.49 15.18
C GLY A 243 -15.94 0.70 13.87
N VAL A 244 -14.90 0.88 13.04
CA VAL A 244 -14.74 0.22 11.74
C VAL A 244 -13.26 -0.02 11.44
N LEU A 245 -12.94 -1.22 10.97
CA LEU A 245 -11.61 -1.67 10.59
C LEU A 245 -11.62 -2.10 9.12
N TYR A 246 -10.89 -1.37 8.28
CA TYR A 246 -10.57 -1.79 6.92
C TYR A 246 -9.37 -2.74 6.97
N ARG A 247 -9.61 -4.04 6.79
CA ARG A 247 -8.57 -5.07 6.88
C ARG A 247 -7.83 -5.19 5.56
N ARG A 248 -6.50 -5.33 5.67
CA ARG A 248 -5.62 -5.66 4.54
C ARG A 248 -4.89 -7.00 4.78
N LEU A 249 -5.57 -7.91 5.48
CA LEU A 249 -5.12 -9.26 5.80
C LEU A 249 -6.17 -10.30 5.43
N SER A 250 -5.70 -11.49 5.05
CA SER A 250 -6.57 -12.64 4.77
C SER A 250 -7.26 -13.13 6.04
N ASP A 251 -8.41 -13.78 5.87
CA ASP A 251 -9.29 -14.19 6.96
C ASP A 251 -8.55 -15.09 7.96
N GLU A 252 -7.75 -16.02 7.43
CA GLU A 252 -7.01 -17.03 8.19
C GLU A 252 -6.04 -16.39 9.20
N PHE A 253 -5.54 -15.20 8.89
CA PHE A 253 -4.56 -14.49 9.72
C PHE A 253 -5.19 -13.40 10.59
N LEU A 254 -6.50 -13.15 10.47
CA LEU A 254 -7.16 -11.97 11.06
C LEU A 254 -7.30 -12.05 12.58
N ASP A 255 -7.59 -13.24 13.12
CA ASP A 255 -7.78 -13.48 14.56
C ASP A 255 -7.22 -14.87 14.93
N PRO A 256 -6.09 -14.95 15.68
CA PRO A 256 -5.50 -16.23 16.06
C PRO A 256 -6.37 -17.07 16.99
N PHE A 257 -7.38 -16.50 17.66
CA PHE A 257 -8.30 -17.27 18.49
C PHE A 257 -9.42 -17.96 17.68
N ALA A 258 -9.67 -17.52 16.45
CA ALA A 258 -10.74 -18.04 15.62
C ALA A 258 -10.27 -18.81 14.38
N PHE A 259 -9.09 -18.45 13.85
CA PHE A 259 -8.57 -18.97 12.59
C PHE A 259 -7.22 -19.68 12.80
N ASN A 260 -6.13 -19.12 12.27
CA ASN A 260 -4.79 -19.68 12.42
C ASN A 260 -4.16 -19.25 13.77
N PRO A 261 -3.95 -20.18 14.73
CA PRO A 261 -3.36 -19.85 16.03
C PRO A 261 -1.91 -19.38 15.94
N ASP A 262 -1.19 -19.69 14.85
CA ASP A 262 0.19 -19.27 14.64
C ASP A 262 0.30 -17.86 14.00
N SER A 263 -0.84 -17.19 13.73
CA SER A 263 -0.83 -15.84 13.17
C SER A 263 -0.24 -14.83 14.15
N VAL A 264 0.87 -14.20 13.74
CA VAL A 264 1.50 -13.06 14.45
C VAL A 264 1.08 -11.70 13.91
N ILE A 265 0.23 -11.70 12.87
CA ILE A 265 -0.22 -10.48 12.18
C ILE A 265 -1.74 -10.22 12.37
N GLY A 266 -2.40 -11.03 13.19
CA GLY A 266 -3.82 -10.89 13.54
C GLY A 266 -4.05 -10.17 14.86
N VAL A 267 -5.31 -9.81 15.14
CA VAL A 267 -5.73 -9.19 16.40
C VAL A 267 -6.52 -10.22 17.22
N PRO A 268 -5.98 -10.71 18.35
CA PRO A 268 -6.66 -11.72 19.17
C PRO A 268 -8.05 -11.26 19.64
N GLY A 269 -9.07 -12.07 19.37
CA GLY A 269 -10.45 -11.81 19.78
C GLY A 269 -11.24 -10.86 18.87
N LEU A 270 -10.65 -10.40 17.76
CA LEU A 270 -11.31 -9.51 16.80
C LEU A 270 -12.61 -10.08 16.26
N LEU A 271 -12.66 -11.38 15.97
CA LEU A 271 -13.89 -12.01 15.48
C LEU A 271 -14.98 -11.99 16.55
N SER A 272 -14.63 -12.14 17.83
CA SER A 272 -15.59 -12.06 18.94
C SER A 272 -16.21 -10.65 19.04
N ALA A 273 -15.38 -9.60 18.92
CA ALA A 273 -15.86 -8.22 18.91
C ALA A 273 -16.79 -7.92 17.72
N TYR A 274 -16.43 -8.43 16.53
CA TYR A 274 -17.25 -8.32 15.33
C TYR A 274 -18.59 -9.06 15.48
N ARG A 275 -18.58 -10.30 15.99
CA ARG A 275 -19.79 -11.09 16.26
C ARG A 275 -20.72 -10.43 17.27
N ALA A 276 -20.17 -9.71 18.24
CA ALA A 276 -20.94 -8.94 19.22
C ALA A 276 -21.52 -7.63 18.65
N GLY A 277 -21.22 -7.28 17.39
CA GLY A 277 -21.69 -6.04 16.75
C GLY A 277 -20.99 -4.78 17.25
N ASN A 278 -19.81 -4.91 17.84
CA ASN A 278 -19.08 -3.80 18.48
C ASN A 278 -17.97 -3.20 17.60
N VAL A 279 -17.72 -3.79 16.42
CA VAL A 279 -16.81 -3.30 15.38
C VAL A 279 -17.29 -3.81 14.02
N ALA A 280 -17.16 -3.00 12.97
CA ALA A 280 -17.34 -3.45 11.59
C ALA A 280 -16.01 -3.83 10.95
N ILE A 281 -15.99 -4.88 10.11
CA ILE A 281 -14.81 -5.30 9.34
C ILE A 281 -15.11 -5.12 7.86
N VAL A 282 -14.25 -4.37 7.17
CA VAL A 282 -14.35 -4.06 5.74
C VAL A 282 -13.16 -4.72 5.04
N ASN A 283 -13.32 -5.61 4.07
CA ASN A 283 -14.51 -6.43 3.82
C ASN A 283 -14.79 -7.39 4.99
N ALA A 284 -16.04 -7.88 5.11
CA ALA A 284 -16.37 -8.87 6.13
C ALA A 284 -15.52 -10.16 5.93
N PRO A 285 -15.24 -10.91 7.01
CA PRO A 285 -14.66 -12.25 6.88
C PRO A 285 -15.69 -13.20 6.21
N GLY A 286 -15.21 -14.22 5.51
CA GLY A 286 -16.04 -15.22 4.85
C GLY A 286 -16.28 -14.99 3.36
N ASN A 287 -15.75 -13.92 2.77
CA ASN A 287 -16.02 -13.59 1.37
C ASN A 287 -15.45 -14.60 0.36
N GLY A 288 -14.49 -15.43 0.78
CA GLY A 288 -13.82 -16.39 -0.09
C GLY A 288 -14.74 -17.43 -0.72
N VAL A 289 -15.89 -17.70 -0.11
CA VAL A 289 -16.92 -18.61 -0.66
C VAL A 289 -17.68 -18.03 -1.86
N ALA A 290 -17.55 -16.73 -2.13
CA ALA A 290 -18.22 -16.06 -3.24
C ALA A 290 -17.28 -15.72 -4.41
N ASP A 291 -15.98 -15.60 -4.16
CA ASP A 291 -14.95 -15.41 -5.20
C ASP A 291 -14.17 -16.68 -5.55
N ASP A 292 -14.62 -17.84 -5.05
CA ASP A 292 -14.09 -19.13 -5.46
C ASP A 292 -14.32 -19.36 -6.97
N LYS A 293 -13.31 -19.86 -7.67
CA LYS A 293 -13.38 -20.07 -9.13
C LYS A 293 -14.51 -21.00 -9.55
N ALA A 294 -14.90 -21.96 -8.69
CA ALA A 294 -16.04 -22.82 -8.99
C ALA A 294 -17.38 -22.09 -8.81
N ILE A 295 -17.44 -21.15 -7.88
CA ILE A 295 -18.64 -20.36 -7.59
C ILE A 295 -18.92 -19.34 -8.70
N TYR A 296 -17.88 -18.86 -9.37
CA TYR A 296 -17.98 -18.02 -10.57
C TYR A 296 -18.99 -18.56 -11.60
N TYR A 297 -19.05 -19.89 -11.81
CA TYR A 297 -19.99 -20.55 -12.72
C TYR A 297 -21.47 -20.23 -12.41
N PHE A 298 -21.81 -19.99 -11.14
CA PHE A 298 -23.18 -19.81 -10.66
C PHE A 298 -23.61 -18.34 -10.55
N VAL A 299 -22.73 -17.37 -10.78
CA VAL A 299 -23.07 -15.94 -10.62
C VAL A 299 -24.26 -15.49 -11.50
N PRO A 300 -24.39 -15.92 -12.77
CA PRO A 300 -25.59 -15.65 -13.56
C PRO A 300 -26.89 -16.17 -12.91
N GLN A 301 -26.85 -17.33 -12.25
CA GLN A 301 -27.96 -17.93 -11.54
C GLN A 301 -28.25 -17.18 -10.23
N MET A 302 -27.22 -16.67 -9.54
CA MET A 302 -27.39 -15.80 -8.37
C MET A 302 -28.15 -14.52 -8.73
N ILE A 303 -27.81 -13.88 -9.86
CA ILE A 303 -28.51 -12.66 -10.32
C ILE A 303 -30.00 -12.96 -10.53
N ARG A 304 -30.32 -14.05 -11.26
CA ARG A 304 -31.72 -14.45 -11.48
C ARG A 304 -32.46 -14.82 -10.19
N TYR A 305 -31.78 -15.52 -9.29
CA TYR A 305 -32.37 -16.02 -8.05
C TYR A 305 -32.63 -14.89 -7.04
N TYR A 306 -31.64 -14.02 -6.80
CA TYR A 306 -31.73 -12.99 -5.76
C TYR A 306 -32.34 -11.67 -6.25
N LEU A 307 -32.05 -11.28 -7.50
CA LEU A 307 -32.48 -9.99 -8.04
C LEU A 307 -33.69 -10.11 -8.96
N HIS A 308 -34.02 -11.33 -9.42
CA HIS A 308 -35.08 -11.57 -10.41
C HIS A 308 -34.86 -10.81 -11.73
N GLU A 309 -33.59 -10.67 -12.11
CA GLU A 309 -33.14 -9.98 -13.32
C GLU A 309 -32.31 -10.91 -14.20
N GLU A 310 -32.15 -10.56 -15.47
CA GLU A 310 -31.16 -11.21 -16.35
C GLU A 310 -29.78 -10.54 -16.17
N PRO A 311 -28.69 -11.32 -16.20
CA PRO A 311 -27.33 -10.78 -16.13
C PRO A 311 -27.05 -9.78 -17.25
N LEU A 312 -26.59 -8.58 -16.89
CA LEU A 312 -26.22 -7.53 -17.83
C LEU A 312 -24.79 -7.70 -18.39
N LEU A 313 -23.89 -8.29 -17.60
CA LEU A 313 -22.52 -8.59 -18.01
C LEU A 313 -22.37 -10.06 -18.34
N ASN A 314 -21.52 -10.36 -19.32
CA ASN A 314 -21.22 -11.73 -19.67
C ASN A 314 -20.21 -12.35 -18.68
N ASN A 315 -20.46 -13.59 -18.28
CA ASN A 315 -19.41 -14.46 -17.77
C ASN A 315 -18.68 -15.10 -18.95
N ALA A 316 -17.35 -15.22 -18.88
CA ALA A 316 -16.62 -16.14 -19.72
C ALA A 316 -17.26 -17.54 -19.63
N PRO A 317 -17.61 -18.19 -20.76
CA PRO A 317 -18.20 -19.52 -20.73
C PRO A 317 -17.28 -20.46 -19.96
N THR A 318 -17.83 -21.07 -18.92
CA THR A 318 -17.08 -21.86 -17.94
C THR A 318 -17.74 -23.23 -17.84
N TYR A 319 -16.91 -24.27 -17.76
CA TYR A 319 -17.30 -25.65 -17.65
C TYR A 319 -16.76 -26.22 -16.33
N MET A 320 -17.61 -26.96 -15.64
CA MET A 320 -17.29 -27.57 -14.35
C MET A 320 -17.16 -29.08 -14.51
N PRO A 321 -15.95 -29.67 -14.39
CA PRO A 321 -15.76 -31.12 -14.54
C PRO A 321 -16.62 -31.95 -13.58
N LEU A 322 -17.14 -31.37 -12.49
CA LEU A 322 -18.08 -32.05 -11.62
C LEU A 322 -19.36 -32.49 -12.37
N PHE A 323 -19.88 -31.67 -13.28
CA PHE A 323 -21.01 -32.03 -14.13
C PHE A 323 -20.57 -32.92 -15.28
N GLU A 324 -21.29 -34.02 -15.52
CA GLU A 324 -20.91 -35.02 -16.51
C GLU A 324 -20.84 -34.45 -17.95
N GLN A 325 -21.78 -33.57 -18.30
CA GLN A 325 -21.84 -32.93 -19.61
C GLN A 325 -20.63 -32.01 -19.83
N ASP A 326 -20.37 -31.13 -18.86
CA ASP A 326 -19.21 -30.23 -18.88
C ASP A 326 -17.89 -31.01 -18.90
N ARG A 327 -17.77 -32.09 -18.12
CA ARG A 327 -16.58 -32.94 -18.14
C ARG A 327 -16.34 -33.51 -19.52
N LYS A 328 -17.39 -33.99 -20.19
CA LYS A 328 -17.27 -34.52 -21.55
C LYS A 328 -16.77 -33.44 -22.51
N GLU A 329 -17.36 -32.25 -22.46
CA GLU A 329 -16.92 -31.10 -23.26
C GLU A 329 -15.45 -30.76 -23.03
N ILE A 330 -15.02 -30.76 -21.76
CA ILE A 330 -13.62 -30.53 -21.38
C ILE A 330 -12.71 -31.60 -21.95
N MET A 331 -13.06 -32.89 -21.84
CA MET A 331 -12.21 -33.98 -22.34
C MET A 331 -12.12 -33.98 -23.86
N ASP A 332 -13.21 -33.63 -24.55
CA ASP A 332 -13.26 -33.60 -26.02
C ASP A 332 -12.48 -32.40 -26.59
N ARG A 333 -12.44 -31.27 -25.87
CA ARG A 333 -11.84 -30.00 -26.34
C ARG A 333 -10.72 -29.47 -25.46
N LEU A 334 -10.07 -30.32 -24.65
CA LEU A 334 -9.06 -29.89 -23.66
C LEU A 334 -7.95 -29.01 -24.27
N GLY A 335 -7.58 -29.24 -25.53
CA GLY A 335 -6.57 -28.48 -26.25
C GLY A 335 -6.96 -27.04 -26.64
N GLU A 336 -8.24 -26.68 -26.52
CA GLU A 336 -8.80 -25.37 -26.88
C GLU A 336 -9.12 -24.50 -25.66
N LEU A 337 -9.22 -25.12 -24.48
CA LEU A 337 -9.68 -24.48 -23.26
C LEU A 337 -8.51 -23.96 -22.41
N VAL A 338 -8.82 -23.04 -21.51
CA VAL A 338 -7.94 -22.69 -20.39
C VAL A 338 -8.43 -23.40 -19.13
N VAL A 339 -7.57 -24.21 -18.51
CA VAL A 339 -7.86 -24.92 -17.26
C VAL A 339 -7.27 -24.13 -16.10
N LYS A 340 -8.04 -23.96 -15.03
CA LYS A 340 -7.60 -23.27 -13.82
C LYS A 340 -7.78 -24.16 -12.61
N ASP A 341 -6.76 -24.25 -11.76
CA ASP A 341 -6.89 -24.80 -10.42
C ASP A 341 -7.72 -23.85 -9.55
N VAL A 342 -8.73 -24.37 -8.87
CA VAL A 342 -9.62 -23.61 -7.99
C VAL A 342 -8.84 -23.03 -6.81
N ALA A 343 -7.90 -23.79 -6.24
CA ALA A 343 -7.22 -23.45 -4.99
C ALA A 343 -6.08 -22.43 -5.15
N GLU A 344 -5.50 -22.29 -6.35
CA GLU A 344 -4.37 -21.38 -6.56
C GLU A 344 -4.82 -19.94 -6.87
N ALA A 345 -4.02 -18.92 -6.57
CA ALA A 345 -4.35 -17.51 -6.82
C ALA A 345 -3.30 -16.82 -7.69
N GLY A 346 -3.65 -15.68 -8.30
CA GLY A 346 -2.66 -14.83 -8.97
C GLY A 346 -2.05 -15.42 -10.24
N GLY A 347 -2.82 -16.16 -11.04
CA GLY A 347 -2.38 -16.73 -12.32
C GLY A 347 -1.50 -17.98 -12.19
N TYR A 348 -1.10 -18.37 -10.98
CA TYR A 348 -0.60 -19.71 -10.71
C TYR A 348 -1.73 -20.73 -10.94
N GLY A 349 -1.39 -21.89 -11.52
CA GLY A 349 -2.36 -22.94 -11.79
C GLY A 349 -3.25 -22.71 -13.01
N VAL A 350 -2.94 -21.71 -13.85
CA VAL A 350 -3.62 -21.45 -15.13
C VAL A 350 -2.83 -22.13 -16.26
N VAL A 351 -3.48 -23.05 -16.97
CA VAL A 351 -2.87 -23.83 -18.05
C VAL A 351 -3.69 -23.68 -19.32
N PHE A 352 -3.04 -23.19 -20.38
CA PHE A 352 -3.64 -23.18 -21.72
C PHE A 352 -3.48 -24.56 -22.34
N GLY A 353 -4.59 -25.22 -22.66
CA GLY A 353 -4.55 -26.53 -23.30
C GLY A 353 -3.75 -26.52 -24.61
N SER A 354 -3.78 -25.40 -25.32
CA SER A 354 -3.07 -25.18 -26.57
C SER A 354 -1.54 -25.22 -26.43
N SER A 355 -1.00 -24.85 -25.26
CA SER A 355 0.45 -24.87 -25.00
C SER A 355 0.98 -26.25 -24.57
N LEU A 356 0.09 -27.20 -24.26
CA LEU A 356 0.47 -28.54 -23.83
C LEU A 356 0.67 -29.49 -25.02
N ASP A 357 1.65 -30.37 -24.91
CA ASP A 357 1.80 -31.50 -25.84
C ASP A 357 0.77 -32.63 -25.55
N ARG A 358 0.79 -33.68 -26.36
CA ARG A 358 -0.18 -34.78 -26.25
C ARG A 358 -0.08 -35.58 -24.95
N GLU A 359 1.13 -35.73 -24.40
CA GLU A 359 1.36 -36.46 -23.15
C GLU A 359 0.90 -35.61 -21.97
N GLN A 360 1.32 -34.35 -21.92
CA GLN A 360 0.89 -33.39 -20.92
C GLN A 360 -0.63 -33.19 -20.88
N ARG A 361 -1.31 -33.16 -22.04
CA ARG A 361 -2.78 -33.11 -22.11
C ARG A 361 -3.43 -34.37 -21.52
N ARG A 362 -2.85 -35.55 -21.75
CA ARG A 362 -3.37 -36.80 -21.16
C ARG A 362 -3.21 -36.82 -19.65
N ASP A 363 -2.07 -36.36 -19.15
CA ASP A 363 -1.82 -36.26 -17.71
C ASP A 363 -2.77 -35.27 -17.04
N LEU A 364 -3.01 -34.11 -17.66
CA LEU A 364 -3.98 -33.14 -17.18
C LEU A 364 -5.41 -33.71 -17.21
N ALA A 365 -5.79 -34.40 -18.29
CA ALA A 365 -7.10 -35.06 -18.39
C ALA A 365 -7.29 -36.13 -17.28
N ALA A 366 -6.27 -36.94 -17.00
CA ALA A 366 -6.30 -37.92 -15.93
C ALA A 366 -6.49 -37.25 -14.55
N LYS A 367 -5.76 -36.17 -14.28
CA LYS A 367 -5.92 -35.38 -13.03
C LYS A 367 -7.31 -34.76 -12.90
N ILE A 368 -7.85 -34.19 -13.98
CA ILE A 368 -9.22 -33.63 -13.98
C ILE A 368 -10.26 -34.72 -13.72
N ALA A 369 -10.07 -35.93 -14.27
CA ALA A 369 -10.97 -37.05 -14.05
C ALA A 369 -10.91 -37.59 -12.61
N GLU A 370 -9.72 -37.57 -11.99
CA GLU A 370 -9.49 -37.99 -10.60
C GLU A 370 -10.01 -36.97 -9.58
N GLU A 371 -9.79 -35.67 -9.85
CA GLU A 371 -10.14 -34.56 -8.95
C GLU A 371 -11.05 -33.51 -9.63
N PRO A 372 -12.29 -33.86 -10.06
CA PRO A 372 -13.11 -32.99 -10.90
C PRO A 372 -13.56 -31.68 -10.23
N ARG A 373 -13.56 -31.61 -8.88
CA ARG A 373 -13.90 -30.39 -8.12
C ARG A 373 -12.76 -29.38 -8.07
N ARG A 374 -11.51 -29.84 -8.27
CA ARG A 374 -10.29 -29.03 -8.15
C ARG A 374 -10.10 -28.09 -9.33
N PHE A 375 -10.70 -28.39 -10.48
CA PHE A 375 -10.47 -27.64 -11.72
C PHE A 375 -11.74 -26.98 -12.23
N ILE A 376 -11.55 -25.86 -12.92
CA ILE A 376 -12.53 -25.31 -13.87
C ILE A 376 -11.88 -25.23 -15.24
N ALA A 377 -12.69 -25.26 -16.31
CA ALA A 377 -12.23 -24.94 -17.65
C ALA A 377 -13.04 -23.76 -18.20
N GLN A 378 -12.41 -22.87 -18.95
CA GLN A 378 -13.08 -21.74 -19.58
C GLN A 378 -12.74 -21.66 -21.06
N GLU A 379 -13.67 -21.12 -21.84
CA GLU A 379 -13.37 -20.70 -23.20
C GLU A 379 -12.30 -19.59 -23.19
N VAL A 380 -11.36 -19.66 -24.12
CA VAL A 380 -10.35 -18.62 -24.28
C VAL A 380 -10.99 -17.42 -24.99
N ILE A 381 -11.33 -16.40 -24.22
CA ILE A 381 -11.84 -15.14 -24.77
C ILE A 381 -10.71 -14.44 -25.52
N GLN A 382 -10.86 -14.23 -26.82
CA GLN A 382 -9.98 -13.36 -27.59
C GLN A 382 -10.38 -11.91 -27.31
N PHE A 383 -9.56 -11.23 -26.51
CA PHE A 383 -9.80 -9.84 -26.13
C PHE A 383 -8.90 -8.88 -26.88
N LYS A 384 -9.43 -7.67 -27.06
CA LYS A 384 -8.85 -6.60 -27.86
C LYS A 384 -7.45 -6.21 -27.36
N ASP A 385 -6.52 -6.03 -28.30
CA ASP A 385 -5.22 -5.45 -28.00
C ASP A 385 -5.33 -3.94 -27.78
N ILE A 386 -4.51 -3.42 -26.88
CA ILE A 386 -4.34 -1.99 -26.63
C ILE A 386 -2.87 -1.65 -26.86
N ASP A 387 -2.63 -0.48 -27.44
CA ASP A 387 -1.28 0.01 -27.69
C ASP A 387 -0.53 0.27 -26.38
N VAL A 388 0.74 -0.11 -26.38
CA VAL A 388 1.70 0.09 -25.30
C VAL A 388 2.98 0.63 -25.89
N ILE A 389 3.63 1.57 -25.21
CA ILE A 389 4.99 1.96 -25.52
C ILE A 389 5.94 0.94 -24.92
N ASP A 390 6.62 0.20 -25.78
CA ASP A 390 7.62 -0.77 -25.37
C ASP A 390 8.73 -0.05 -24.56
N PRO A 391 9.09 -0.53 -23.35
CA PRO A 391 10.15 0.08 -22.55
C PRO A 391 11.52 0.03 -23.21
N ASP A 392 11.82 -1.00 -23.99
CA ASP A 392 13.15 -1.20 -24.56
C ASP A 392 13.29 -0.49 -25.91
N THR A 393 12.26 -0.55 -26.76
CA THR A 393 12.32 0.04 -28.11
C THR A 393 11.73 1.44 -28.21
N GLY A 394 10.85 1.83 -27.27
CA GLY A 394 10.08 3.07 -27.35
C GLY A 394 8.98 3.07 -28.41
N GLU A 395 8.75 1.94 -29.10
CA GLU A 395 7.75 1.82 -30.16
C GLU A 395 6.37 1.47 -29.62
N ARG A 396 5.32 1.88 -30.33
CA ARG A 396 3.95 1.44 -30.06
C ARG A 396 3.78 0.01 -30.51
N THR A 397 3.40 -0.85 -29.58
CA THR A 397 3.17 -2.27 -29.87
C THR A 397 1.89 -2.75 -29.19
N PRO A 398 1.07 -3.57 -29.86
CA PRO A 398 -0.17 -4.06 -29.29
C PRO A 398 0.11 -5.04 -28.14
N ARG A 399 -0.64 -4.93 -27.04
CA ARG A 399 -0.64 -5.89 -25.92
C ARG A 399 -2.04 -6.24 -25.46
N LYS A 400 -2.17 -7.47 -24.98
CA LYS A 400 -3.34 -7.97 -24.26
C LYS A 400 -3.47 -7.22 -22.93
N CYS A 401 -4.67 -6.74 -22.63
CA CYS A 401 -4.97 -5.97 -21.42
C CYS A 401 -6.29 -6.38 -20.77
N ASP A 402 -6.33 -6.36 -19.45
CA ASP A 402 -7.57 -6.44 -18.67
C ASP A 402 -7.89 -5.12 -17.97
N LEU A 403 -9.07 -5.03 -17.37
CA LEU A 403 -9.52 -3.92 -16.54
C LEU A 403 -10.02 -4.49 -15.22
N ARG A 404 -9.39 -4.12 -14.11
CA ARG A 404 -9.97 -4.30 -12.78
C ARG A 404 -10.81 -3.09 -12.43
N ALA A 405 -12.13 -3.24 -12.49
CA ALA A 405 -13.08 -2.23 -12.01
C ALA A 405 -13.29 -2.39 -10.51
N PHE A 406 -13.46 -1.27 -9.80
CA PHE A 406 -13.71 -1.30 -8.35
C PHE A 406 -15.13 -0.85 -8.04
N VAL A 407 -15.86 -1.70 -7.34
CA VAL A 407 -17.24 -1.45 -6.87
C VAL A 407 -17.22 -1.31 -5.36
N LEU A 408 -17.81 -0.22 -4.85
CA LEU A 408 -17.88 0.09 -3.43
C LEU A 408 -19.34 0.07 -2.96
N THR A 409 -19.62 -0.72 -1.93
CA THR A 409 -20.94 -0.94 -1.35
C THR A 409 -20.95 -0.41 0.09
N GLY A 410 -21.72 0.65 0.30
CA GLY A 410 -22.09 1.15 1.63
C GLY A 410 -23.61 1.14 1.75
N GLN A 411 -24.20 2.32 1.96
CA GLN A 411 -25.65 2.48 1.86
C GLN A 411 -26.18 2.16 0.45
N ASN A 412 -25.40 2.54 -0.57
CA ASN A 412 -25.65 2.26 -1.98
C ASN A 412 -24.40 1.66 -2.61
N THR A 413 -24.57 1.00 -3.75
CA THR A 413 -23.49 0.41 -4.55
C THR A 413 -23.04 1.40 -5.62
N HIS A 414 -21.75 1.71 -5.65
CA HIS A 414 -21.12 2.66 -6.57
C HIS A 414 -19.99 1.99 -7.33
N VAL A 415 -19.89 2.26 -8.64
CA VAL A 415 -18.71 1.87 -9.43
C VAL A 415 -17.83 3.09 -9.58
N TRP A 416 -16.56 2.94 -9.26
CA TRP A 416 -15.61 4.04 -9.40
C TRP A 416 -15.37 4.34 -10.89
N TYR A 417 -15.38 5.62 -11.29
CA TYR A 417 -15.13 6.07 -12.68
C TYR A 417 -13.66 5.98 -13.10
N SER A 418 -13.05 4.83 -12.84
CA SER A 418 -11.70 4.44 -13.26
C SER A 418 -11.55 2.93 -12.99
N GLY A 419 -10.33 2.44 -13.11
CA GLY A 419 -9.97 1.07 -12.81
C GLY A 419 -8.50 0.85 -13.12
N LEU A 420 -7.95 -0.25 -12.61
CA LEU A 420 -6.59 -0.64 -12.92
C LEU A 420 -6.59 -1.41 -14.24
N THR A 421 -6.13 -0.79 -15.32
CA THR A 421 -5.86 -1.51 -16.57
C THR A 421 -4.48 -2.13 -16.49
N ARG A 422 -4.37 -3.45 -16.57
CA ARG A 422 -3.09 -4.17 -16.60
C ARG A 422 -2.80 -4.67 -18.00
N TYR A 423 -1.52 -4.74 -18.36
CA TYR A 423 -1.09 -5.22 -19.67
C TYR A 423 0.05 -6.24 -19.54
N SER A 424 0.10 -7.20 -20.47
CA SER A 424 1.21 -8.14 -20.58
C SER A 424 2.47 -7.42 -21.09
N SER A 425 3.62 -7.67 -20.47
CA SER A 425 4.91 -7.19 -20.97
C SER A 425 5.28 -7.84 -22.31
N VAL A 426 4.95 -9.12 -22.49
CA VAL A 426 5.27 -9.89 -23.71
C VAL A 426 4.15 -9.75 -24.76
N PRO A 427 4.49 -9.42 -26.02
CA PRO A 427 3.53 -9.38 -27.13
C PRO A 427 2.73 -10.69 -27.27
N GLY A 428 1.41 -10.59 -27.43
CA GLY A 428 0.52 -11.74 -27.66
C GLY A 428 0.27 -12.66 -26.45
N GLN A 429 0.96 -12.47 -25.33
CA GLN A 429 0.73 -13.26 -24.12
C GLN A 429 -0.55 -12.80 -23.40
N MET A 430 -1.43 -13.75 -23.10
CA MET A 430 -2.75 -13.50 -22.50
C MET A 430 -2.69 -13.34 -20.97
N ILE A 431 -1.57 -13.67 -20.34
CA ILE A 431 -1.38 -13.56 -18.89
C ILE A 431 -0.88 -12.15 -18.57
N VAL A 432 -1.74 -11.36 -17.90
CA VAL A 432 -1.49 -9.93 -17.63
C VAL A 432 -1.19 -9.63 -16.15
N ASN A 433 -0.93 -10.67 -15.34
CA ASN A 433 -0.79 -10.48 -13.90
C ASN A 433 0.54 -9.79 -13.52
N SER A 434 0.48 -8.89 -12.54
CA SER A 434 1.63 -8.09 -12.09
C SER A 434 2.74 -8.94 -11.48
N SER A 435 2.41 -10.09 -10.87
CA SER A 435 3.39 -11.06 -10.35
C SER A 435 4.27 -11.70 -11.43
N GLN A 436 3.86 -11.64 -12.70
CA GLN A 436 4.60 -12.16 -13.86
C GLN A 436 5.15 -11.05 -14.75
N GLY A 437 5.32 -9.83 -14.22
CA GLY A 437 5.98 -8.72 -14.91
C GLY A 437 5.07 -7.91 -15.84
N GLY A 438 3.75 -7.99 -15.69
CA GLY A 438 2.81 -7.08 -16.35
C GLY A 438 2.93 -5.65 -15.82
N GLY A 439 2.63 -4.66 -16.66
CA GLY A 439 2.55 -3.25 -16.26
C GLY A 439 1.12 -2.75 -16.12
N PHE A 440 0.93 -1.47 -15.82
CA PHE A 440 -0.38 -0.85 -15.75
C PHE A 440 -0.47 0.44 -16.56
N LYS A 441 -1.71 0.82 -16.87
CA LYS A 441 -2.09 2.06 -17.53
C LYS A 441 -3.24 2.68 -16.76
N ASP A 442 -3.38 3.97 -16.92
CA ASP A 442 -4.56 4.67 -16.44
C ASP A 442 -5.79 4.37 -17.31
N THR A 443 -6.98 4.39 -16.68
CA THR A 443 -8.28 4.16 -17.33
C THR A 443 -9.10 5.44 -17.31
N TRP A 444 -9.33 6.02 -18.48
CA TRP A 444 -10.08 7.24 -18.69
C TRP A 444 -11.53 6.92 -19.03
N VAL A 445 -12.45 7.33 -18.17
CA VAL A 445 -13.88 7.31 -18.47
C VAL A 445 -14.29 8.70 -18.96
N LEU A 446 -14.75 8.82 -20.20
CA LEU A 446 -15.14 10.11 -20.76
C LEU A 446 -16.47 10.60 -20.14
N ALA A 447 -16.61 11.92 -20.01
CA ALA A 447 -17.86 12.56 -19.62
C ALA A 447 -18.81 12.71 -20.83
N LYS A 448 -20.11 12.92 -20.58
CA LYS A 448 -21.10 13.19 -21.65
C LYS A 448 -20.84 14.56 -22.30
N ASP A 449 -21.14 14.68 -23.59
CA ASP A 449 -20.99 15.92 -24.36
C ASP A 449 -22.00 17.01 -23.94
N THR A 450 -23.16 16.61 -23.41
CA THR A 450 -24.18 17.53 -22.89
C THR A 450 -23.76 18.09 -21.54
N GLY A 451 -23.77 19.42 -21.43
CA GLY A 451 -23.07 20.18 -20.41
C GLY A 451 -23.42 19.89 -18.95
N VAL A 452 -22.38 20.03 -18.12
CA VAL A 452 -22.37 20.32 -16.68
C VAL A 452 -23.16 19.34 -15.79
N GLU A 453 -22.50 18.23 -15.47
CA GLU A 453 -22.34 17.87 -14.07
C GLU A 453 -20.85 17.85 -13.79
N TYR A 454 -20.27 19.03 -13.52
CA TYR A 454 -19.25 19.02 -12.50
C TYR A 454 -20.01 18.61 -11.24
N ASP A 455 -19.78 17.41 -10.71
CA ASP A 455 -19.97 17.18 -9.27
C ASP A 455 -18.97 18.13 -8.59
N THR A 456 -19.38 19.40 -8.51
CA THR A 456 -18.76 20.48 -7.77
C THR A 456 -19.16 20.28 -6.32
N SER A 457 -18.91 19.08 -5.80
CA SER A 457 -18.52 18.96 -4.40
C SER A 457 -17.20 19.74 -4.30
N PRO A 458 -17.22 20.94 -3.69
CA PRO A 458 -16.12 21.87 -3.79
C PRO A 458 -14.91 21.30 -3.05
N HIS A 459 -13.78 21.30 -3.74
CA HIS A 459 -12.43 21.13 -3.21
C HIS A 459 -12.13 19.82 -2.46
N VAL A 460 -10.89 19.38 -2.59
CA VAL A 460 -10.21 18.65 -1.53
C VAL A 460 -10.15 19.60 -0.33
N GLU A 461 -11.24 19.82 0.38
CA GLU A 461 -11.11 19.97 1.82
C GLU A 461 -10.56 18.62 2.25
N LEU A 462 -9.32 18.63 2.79
CA LEU A 462 -8.91 17.58 3.71
C LEU A 462 -10.14 17.26 4.55
N ILE A 463 -10.54 15.99 4.60
CA ILE A 463 -11.64 15.51 5.43
C ILE A 463 -11.35 16.04 6.84
N LYS A 464 -11.87 17.23 7.18
CA LYS A 464 -12.06 17.63 8.54
C LYS A 464 -13.12 16.66 9.00
N PRO A 465 -12.85 15.86 10.05
CA PRO A 465 -13.82 14.89 10.52
C PRO A 465 -15.13 15.63 10.72
N ALA A 466 -16.09 15.37 9.83
CA ALA A 466 -17.39 16.01 9.86
C ALA A 466 -18.05 15.53 11.13
N SER A 467 -17.95 16.35 12.19
CA SER A 467 -18.72 16.33 13.42
C SER A 467 -19.38 14.97 13.71
N VAL A 468 -18.56 13.94 13.97
CA VAL A 468 -18.95 12.99 15.00
C VAL A 468 -19.20 13.89 16.21
N ARG A 469 -20.32 13.70 16.89
CA ARG A 469 -20.52 14.26 18.24
C ARG A 469 -19.51 13.59 19.18
N ALA A 470 -18.22 13.80 18.93
CA ALA A 470 -17.18 13.70 19.92
C ALA A 470 -17.54 14.79 20.92
N SER A 471 -17.88 14.36 22.13
CA SER A 471 -18.15 15.22 23.26
C SER A 471 -17.13 16.37 23.32
N ALA A 472 -17.56 17.53 23.80
CA ALA A 472 -16.75 18.74 23.97
C ALA A 472 -15.46 18.55 24.81
N GLN A 473 -15.19 17.34 25.31
CA GLN A 473 -13.92 16.95 25.93
C GLN A 473 -12.79 16.66 24.92
N SER A 474 -13.09 16.39 23.63
CA SER A 474 -12.05 16.07 22.63
C SER A 474 -11.32 17.29 22.06
N ALA A 475 -11.83 18.52 22.27
CA ALA A 475 -11.22 19.74 21.72
C ALA A 475 -10.12 20.34 22.62
N ALA A 476 -9.98 19.86 23.86
CA ALA A 476 -9.01 20.39 24.83
C ALA A 476 -7.65 19.68 24.81
N HIS A 477 -7.52 18.54 24.11
CA HIS A 477 -6.26 17.82 23.90
C HIS A 477 -6.25 17.17 22.50
N SER A 478 -5.93 17.95 21.44
CA SER A 478 -5.56 17.35 20.15
C SER A 478 -4.12 16.82 20.22
N SER A 479 -3.86 15.84 21.11
CA SER A 479 -2.70 14.97 20.94
C SER A 479 -3.04 14.04 19.79
N ALA A 480 -2.30 14.09 18.69
CA ALA A 480 -2.38 13.07 17.65
C ALA A 480 -2.41 11.68 18.29
N LEU A 481 -3.39 10.86 17.90
CA LEU A 481 -3.48 9.47 18.34
C LEU A 481 -2.34 8.69 17.67
N ILE A 482 -1.20 8.60 18.36
CA ILE A 482 0.03 7.99 17.86
C ILE A 482 0.33 6.76 18.70
N THR A 483 0.84 5.71 18.06
CA THR A 483 1.19 4.44 18.73
C THR A 483 2.66 4.42 19.14
N LYS A 484 3.04 3.51 20.04
CA LYS A 484 4.44 3.30 20.44
C LYS A 484 5.35 3.05 19.24
N SER A 485 4.94 2.19 18.33
CA SER A 485 5.67 1.89 17.09
C SER A 485 5.92 3.16 16.26
N LYS A 486 4.90 4.02 16.06
CA LYS A 486 5.06 5.26 15.29
C LYS A 486 5.98 6.29 15.97
N VAL A 487 5.94 6.39 17.29
CA VAL A 487 6.87 7.22 18.06
C VAL A 487 8.32 6.78 17.83
N GLU A 488 8.58 5.48 17.88
CA GLU A 488 9.90 4.92 17.59
C GLU A 488 10.34 5.21 16.16
N ASN A 489 9.44 5.04 15.18
CA ASN A 489 9.73 5.34 13.77
C ASN A 489 10.09 6.83 13.58
N LEU A 490 9.39 7.77 14.21
CA LEU A 490 9.72 9.21 14.10
C LEU A 490 11.09 9.53 14.67
N TYR A 491 11.37 8.99 15.87
CA TYR A 491 12.65 9.15 16.54
C TYR A 491 13.81 8.63 15.67
N TRP A 492 13.70 7.40 15.18
CA TRP A 492 14.74 6.78 14.36
C TRP A 492 14.86 7.42 12.97
N LEU A 493 13.76 7.84 12.35
CA LEU A 493 13.79 8.63 11.12
C LEU A 493 14.61 9.92 11.30
N GLY A 494 14.40 10.62 12.42
CA GLY A 494 15.19 11.80 12.78
C GLY A 494 16.68 11.49 12.89
N ARG A 495 17.04 10.42 13.60
CA ARG A 495 18.43 9.99 13.77
C ARG A 495 19.09 9.58 12.46
N TYR A 496 18.50 8.67 11.71
CA TYR A 496 19.10 8.16 10.48
C TYR A 496 19.22 9.24 9.40
N SER A 497 18.21 10.11 9.26
CA SER A 497 18.32 11.25 8.33
C SER A 497 19.45 12.20 8.73
N GLU A 498 19.62 12.49 10.02
CA GLU A 498 20.70 13.35 10.49
C GLU A 498 22.07 12.71 10.30
N ARG A 499 22.17 11.40 10.56
CA ARG A 499 23.39 10.63 10.33
C ARG A 499 23.84 10.75 8.89
N VAL A 500 22.94 10.55 7.93
CA VAL A 500 23.27 10.70 6.51
C VAL A 500 23.79 12.12 6.23
N PHE A 501 23.05 13.14 6.63
CA PHE A 501 23.39 14.54 6.32
C PHE A 501 24.71 15.00 6.94
N THR A 502 24.89 14.81 8.25
CA THR A 502 26.09 15.32 8.95
C THR A 502 27.33 14.56 8.50
N THR A 503 27.21 13.25 8.31
CA THR A 503 28.31 12.43 7.84
C THR A 503 28.74 12.80 6.42
N LEU A 504 27.80 12.96 5.47
CA LEU A 504 28.15 13.38 4.10
C LEU A 504 28.80 14.77 4.05
N ASN A 505 28.27 15.74 4.80
CA ASN A 505 28.85 17.09 4.85
C ASN A 505 30.22 17.13 5.53
N THR A 506 30.44 16.27 6.53
CA THR A 506 31.74 16.18 7.21
C THR A 506 32.75 15.41 6.37
N PHE A 507 32.28 14.45 5.56
CA PHE A 507 33.12 13.60 4.73
C PHE A 507 33.88 14.38 3.64
N LEU A 508 33.24 15.35 2.98
CA LEU A 508 33.83 16.11 1.87
C LEU A 508 35.19 16.78 2.22
N PRO A 509 35.34 17.54 3.33
CA PRO A 509 36.64 18.06 3.74
C PRO A 509 37.74 17.01 4.04
N PHE A 510 37.38 15.77 4.36
CA PHE A 510 38.35 14.68 4.51
C PHE A 510 38.72 14.08 3.16
N TYR A 511 37.74 13.91 2.27
CA TYR A 511 37.97 13.50 0.89
C TYR A 511 38.95 14.44 0.18
N ASP A 512 38.74 15.76 0.28
CA ASP A 512 39.64 16.76 -0.32
C ASP A 512 41.08 16.60 0.20
N ARG A 513 41.26 16.37 1.51
CA ARG A 513 42.60 16.13 2.10
C ARG A 513 43.25 14.83 1.61
N VAL A 514 42.47 13.78 1.40
CA VAL A 514 42.95 12.52 0.82
C VAL A 514 43.44 12.74 -0.61
N MET A 515 42.70 13.50 -1.41
CA MET A 515 43.06 13.83 -2.79
C MET A 515 44.30 14.74 -2.88
N ASP A 516 44.45 15.68 -1.94
CA ASP A 516 45.50 16.70 -2.01
C ASP A 516 46.81 16.31 -1.32
N THR A 517 46.76 15.55 -0.21
CA THR A 517 47.89 15.52 0.74
C THR A 517 48.23 14.18 1.38
N ASP A 518 47.25 13.34 1.75
CA ASP A 518 47.50 12.15 2.58
C ASP A 518 46.41 11.08 2.40
N VAL A 519 46.77 9.94 1.80
CA VAL A 519 45.85 8.82 1.55
C VAL A 519 45.30 8.21 2.84
N ASP A 520 45.96 8.38 3.98
CA ASP A 520 45.50 7.87 5.28
C ASP A 520 44.64 8.90 6.06
N ALA A 521 44.38 10.09 5.50
CA ALA A 521 43.59 11.14 6.16
C ALA A 521 42.13 10.75 6.43
N PHE A 522 41.61 9.67 5.84
CA PHE A 522 40.29 9.11 6.15
C PHE A 522 40.25 8.31 7.46
N ARG A 523 41.38 7.81 7.97
CA ARG A 523 41.40 6.93 9.16
C ARG A 523 40.89 7.61 10.44
N PRO A 524 41.25 8.89 10.73
CA PRO A 524 40.64 9.61 11.86
C PRO A 524 39.12 9.77 11.72
N PHE A 525 38.62 9.97 10.49
CA PHE A 525 37.18 10.03 10.22
C PHE A 525 36.51 8.68 10.47
N ALA A 526 37.09 7.59 9.95
CA ALA A 526 36.61 6.23 10.20
C ALA A 526 36.59 5.89 11.69
N SER A 527 37.65 6.26 12.42
CA SER A 527 37.76 6.06 13.87
C SER A 527 36.68 6.83 14.65
N ALA A 528 36.38 8.08 14.25
CA ALA A 528 35.33 8.88 14.90
C ALA A 528 33.93 8.23 14.79
N LEU A 529 33.69 7.47 13.72
CA LEU A 529 32.44 6.76 13.46
C LEU A 529 32.44 5.30 13.96
N ASP A 530 33.47 4.88 14.71
CA ASP A 530 33.67 3.50 15.17
C ASP A 530 33.73 2.46 14.02
N LEU A 531 34.12 2.88 12.81
CA LEU A 531 34.24 1.98 11.66
C LEU A 531 35.48 1.07 11.78
N PRO A 532 35.45 -0.15 11.18
CA PRO A 532 36.63 -1.01 11.06
C PRO A 532 37.85 -0.24 10.52
N GLN A 533 39.07 -0.59 10.94
CA GLN A 533 40.28 0.15 10.53
C GLN A 533 41.14 -0.61 9.51
N ASP A 534 40.70 -1.81 9.13
CA ASP A 534 41.41 -2.77 8.28
C ASP A 534 41.14 -2.59 6.78
N PHE A 535 40.63 -1.42 6.36
CA PHE A 535 40.51 -1.07 4.96
C PHE A 535 41.87 -1.11 4.26
N ALA A 536 41.94 -1.84 3.15
CA ALA A 536 43.16 -2.03 2.36
C ALA A 536 43.65 -0.72 1.71
N ASP A 537 42.71 0.08 1.21
CA ASP A 537 42.93 1.37 0.58
C ASP A 537 41.69 2.28 0.74
N PHE A 538 41.83 3.52 0.26
CA PHE A 538 40.76 4.51 0.30
C PHE A 538 39.54 4.10 -0.54
N ASP A 539 39.73 3.49 -1.70
CA ASP A 539 38.62 3.08 -2.58
C ASP A 539 37.76 1.97 -1.93
N THR A 540 38.40 1.04 -1.23
CA THR A 540 37.72 0.02 -0.41
C THR A 540 36.93 0.66 0.72
N PHE A 541 37.51 1.67 1.38
CA PHE A 541 36.81 2.45 2.41
C PHE A 541 35.59 3.17 1.83
N ILE A 542 35.74 3.92 0.73
CA ILE A 542 34.64 4.62 0.05
C ILE A 542 33.52 3.65 -0.29
N THR A 543 33.86 2.52 -0.90
CA THR A 543 32.86 1.54 -1.34
C THR A 543 32.11 0.94 -0.17
N SER A 544 32.83 0.53 0.87
CA SER A 544 32.24 -0.05 2.07
C SER A 544 31.42 0.96 2.88
N PHE A 545 31.86 2.22 2.93
CA PHE A 545 31.24 3.24 3.76
C PHE A 545 30.07 3.96 3.08
N LEU A 546 30.15 4.25 1.77
CA LEU A 546 29.09 4.95 1.06
C LEU A 546 28.05 3.98 0.50
N TYR A 547 28.47 2.85 -0.07
CA TYR A 547 27.63 2.07 -1.00
C TYR A 547 27.29 0.64 -0.56
N ASP A 548 27.99 0.09 0.43
CA ASP A 548 27.73 -1.28 0.90
C ASP A 548 26.43 -1.34 1.73
N GLY A 549 25.42 -2.00 1.18
CA GLY A 549 24.11 -2.14 1.83
C GLY A 549 24.06 -3.21 2.93
N GLU A 550 25.11 -4.02 3.08
CA GLU A 550 25.25 -5.04 4.14
C GLU A 550 26.05 -4.50 5.33
N ASN A 551 26.87 -3.47 5.11
CA ASN A 551 27.54 -2.74 6.18
C ASN A 551 26.51 -1.86 6.93
N PRO A 552 26.19 -2.15 8.21
CA PRO A 552 25.20 -1.38 8.97
C PRO A 552 25.59 0.08 9.21
N ASP A 553 26.88 0.40 9.13
CA ASP A 553 27.42 1.74 9.38
C ASP A 553 27.57 2.58 8.11
N SER A 554 27.19 2.03 6.94
CA SER A 554 27.27 2.76 5.68
C SER A 554 26.19 3.83 5.54
N ILE A 555 26.45 4.82 4.69
CA ILE A 555 25.45 5.84 4.31
C ILE A 555 24.24 5.18 3.64
N ARG A 556 24.47 4.21 2.75
CA ARG A 556 23.40 3.45 2.10
C ARG A 556 22.51 2.72 3.11
N SER A 557 23.09 2.09 4.12
CA SER A 557 22.33 1.43 5.19
C SER A 557 21.56 2.44 6.04
N ALA A 558 22.18 3.58 6.38
CA ALA A 558 21.51 4.64 7.12
C ALA A 558 20.30 5.22 6.37
N ILE A 559 20.42 5.48 5.05
CA ILE A 559 19.28 6.00 4.27
C ILE A 559 18.21 4.93 4.04
N ARG A 560 18.56 3.66 3.86
CA ARG A 560 17.60 2.54 3.87
C ARG A 560 16.85 2.47 5.19
N CYS A 561 17.53 2.67 6.32
CA CYS A 561 16.90 2.72 7.65
C CYS A 561 15.98 3.95 7.79
N ALA A 562 16.40 5.12 7.33
CA ALA A 562 15.56 6.32 7.30
C ALA A 562 14.28 6.07 6.49
N PHE A 563 14.42 5.56 5.26
CA PHE A 563 13.28 5.20 4.41
C PHE A 563 12.35 4.20 5.11
N THR A 564 12.92 3.15 5.68
CA THR A 564 12.19 2.09 6.38
C THR A 564 11.34 2.62 7.54
N ASN A 565 11.84 3.61 8.29
CA ASN A 565 11.09 4.27 9.35
C ASN A 565 10.10 5.32 8.82
N ALA A 566 10.35 5.89 7.63
CA ALA A 566 9.45 6.86 7.02
C ALA A 566 8.19 6.24 6.43
N VAL A 567 8.26 5.04 5.82
CA VAL A 567 7.12 4.44 5.10
C VAL A 567 5.87 4.27 5.98
N PRO A 568 5.96 3.74 7.23
CA PRO A 568 4.81 3.61 8.13
C PRO A 568 4.17 4.94 8.53
N LEU A 569 4.91 6.04 8.40
CA LEU A 569 4.49 7.40 8.80
C LEU A 569 3.88 8.21 7.64
N ARG A 570 3.60 7.56 6.48
CA ARG A 570 2.98 8.23 5.34
C ARG A 570 1.67 8.96 5.69
N PRO A 571 0.76 8.40 6.51
CA PRO A 571 -0.46 9.13 6.90
C PRO A 571 -0.20 10.39 7.72
N GLU A 572 0.84 10.37 8.57
CA GLU A 572 1.19 11.49 9.47
C GLU A 572 2.02 12.58 8.77
N LEU A 573 3.02 12.18 7.98
CA LEU A 573 3.96 13.10 7.32
C LEU A 573 3.49 13.49 5.90
N GLY A 574 2.62 12.68 5.30
CA GLY A 574 2.11 12.86 3.95
C GLY A 574 3.10 12.40 2.86
N SER A 575 2.54 11.90 1.75
CA SER A 575 3.31 11.41 0.60
C SER A 575 4.34 12.42 0.04
N ARG A 576 4.06 13.74 0.12
CA ARG A 576 4.96 14.79 -0.38
C ARG A 576 6.28 14.90 0.38
N LEU A 577 6.25 14.75 1.71
CA LEU A 577 7.47 14.89 2.52
C LEU A 577 8.30 13.62 2.48
N LEU A 578 7.66 12.45 2.49
CA LEU A 578 8.32 11.15 2.32
C LEU A 578 9.10 11.06 1.00
N GLN A 579 8.61 11.75 -0.03
CA GLN A 579 9.22 11.85 -1.34
C GLN A 579 10.72 12.19 -1.29
N TYR A 580 11.13 13.07 -0.37
CA TYR A 580 12.53 13.50 -0.25
C TYR A 580 13.44 12.38 0.28
N ILE A 581 12.97 11.60 1.26
CA ILE A 581 13.70 10.44 1.78
C ILE A 581 13.81 9.36 0.72
N GLU A 582 12.74 9.15 -0.04
CA GLU A 582 12.72 8.17 -1.12
C GLU A 582 13.66 8.53 -2.27
N LEU A 583 13.67 9.81 -2.68
CA LEU A 583 14.64 10.30 -3.65
C LEU A 583 16.09 10.13 -3.16
N ALA A 584 16.35 10.41 -1.88
CA ALA A 584 17.68 10.22 -1.30
C ALA A 584 18.09 8.73 -1.31
N MET A 585 17.15 7.82 -1.08
CA MET A 585 17.38 6.38 -1.20
C MET A 585 17.63 5.96 -2.66
N GLY A 586 16.84 6.46 -3.61
CA GLY A 586 17.04 6.20 -5.04
C GLY A 586 18.41 6.69 -5.52
N GLY A 587 18.80 7.91 -5.13
CA GLY A 587 20.09 8.49 -5.47
C GLY A 587 21.27 7.67 -4.95
N ILE A 588 21.22 7.16 -3.70
CA ILE A 588 22.31 6.31 -3.20
C ILE A 588 22.38 4.95 -3.90
N ASP A 589 21.24 4.38 -4.29
CA ASP A 589 21.19 3.09 -4.97
C ASP A 589 21.71 3.23 -6.41
N GLU A 590 21.38 4.32 -7.09
CA GLU A 590 21.93 4.67 -8.40
C GLU A 590 23.44 4.92 -8.32
N ALA A 591 23.92 5.71 -7.35
CA ALA A 591 25.35 5.94 -7.14
C ALA A 591 26.11 4.63 -6.84
N ALA A 592 25.54 3.75 -6.02
CA ALA A 592 26.13 2.44 -5.71
C ALA A 592 26.22 1.51 -6.93
N ALA A 593 25.28 1.60 -7.88
CA ALA A 593 25.32 0.80 -9.11
C ALA A 593 26.41 1.27 -10.08
N HIS A 594 26.75 2.55 -10.06
CA HIS A 594 27.74 3.16 -10.96
C HIS A 594 29.12 3.37 -10.30
N SER A 595 29.30 3.00 -9.03
CA SER A 595 30.52 3.27 -8.24
C SER A 595 31.82 2.69 -8.81
N SER A 596 31.74 1.79 -9.79
CA SER A 596 32.89 1.24 -10.52
C SER A 596 33.45 2.18 -11.60
N HIS A 597 32.78 3.29 -11.88
CA HIS A 597 33.22 4.35 -12.79
C HIS A 597 33.44 5.59 -11.93
N ALA A 598 34.64 6.19 -12.01
CA ALA A 598 35.12 7.24 -11.12
C ALA A 598 34.44 8.61 -11.34
N ASP A 599 33.11 8.62 -11.49
CA ASP A 599 32.34 9.79 -11.84
C ASP A 599 31.44 10.21 -10.67
N ASP A 600 31.78 11.38 -10.13
CA ASP A 600 30.96 12.30 -9.32
C ASP A 600 30.56 11.94 -7.87
N LEU A 601 31.48 12.16 -6.91
CA LEU A 601 31.13 12.32 -5.48
C LEU A 601 30.06 13.42 -5.27
N TYR A 602 29.89 14.33 -6.23
CA TYR A 602 28.86 15.37 -6.22
C TYR A 602 27.43 14.82 -6.16
N ASP A 603 27.17 13.59 -6.60
CA ASP A 603 25.85 12.95 -6.45
C ASP A 603 25.42 12.82 -4.97
N HIS A 604 26.37 12.79 -4.04
CA HIS A 604 26.10 12.74 -2.60
C HIS A 604 25.61 14.08 -2.05
N ARG A 605 25.92 15.18 -2.74
CA ARG A 605 25.40 16.50 -2.39
C ARG A 605 23.89 16.54 -2.58
N ASP A 606 23.38 15.95 -3.65
CA ASP A 606 21.95 15.89 -3.92
C ASP A 606 21.22 15.12 -2.81
N ILE A 607 21.82 14.03 -2.32
CA ILE A 607 21.30 13.28 -1.16
C ILE A 607 21.21 14.20 0.08
N ALA A 608 22.27 14.93 0.40
CA ALA A 608 22.26 15.86 1.55
C ALA A 608 21.24 16.99 1.38
N ASP A 609 21.10 17.55 0.16
CA ASP A 609 20.14 18.60 -0.17
C ASP A 609 18.68 18.11 -0.09
N LEU A 610 18.43 16.84 -0.44
CA LEU A 610 17.14 16.18 -0.27
C LEU A 610 16.78 15.99 1.21
N ILE A 611 17.74 15.55 2.03
CA ILE A 611 17.52 15.46 3.48
C ILE A 611 17.29 16.84 4.09
N LEU A 612 18.00 17.87 3.62
CA LEU A 612 17.76 19.25 4.05
C LEU A 612 16.35 19.73 3.68
N SER A 613 15.92 19.43 2.45
CA SER A 613 14.57 19.73 1.96
C SER A 613 13.49 19.00 2.76
N PHE A 614 13.75 17.75 3.16
CA PHE A 614 12.86 16.99 4.06
C PHE A 614 12.65 17.73 5.38
N TRP A 615 13.71 18.13 6.07
CA TRP A 615 13.55 18.84 7.35
C TRP A 615 12.92 20.22 7.20
N GLY A 616 13.30 20.97 6.16
CA GLY A 616 12.65 22.25 5.86
C GLY A 616 11.16 22.09 5.61
N GLY A 617 10.78 21.06 4.86
CA GLY A 617 9.38 20.70 4.61
C GLY A 617 8.64 20.26 5.87
N ILE A 618 9.27 19.50 6.78
CA ILE A 618 8.66 19.13 8.06
C ILE A 618 8.42 20.37 8.92
N GLU A 619 9.40 21.28 9.03
CA GLU A 619 9.25 22.50 9.82
C GLU A 619 8.09 23.37 9.30
N ASP A 620 7.98 23.55 7.97
CA ASP A 620 6.94 24.36 7.30
C ASP A 620 5.56 23.66 7.19
N SER A 621 5.48 22.37 7.51
CA SER A 621 4.25 21.59 7.39
C SER A 621 3.20 21.93 8.47
N GLN A 622 1.98 21.43 8.28
CA GLN A 622 0.90 21.50 9.28
C GLN A 622 0.86 20.26 10.20
N ILE A 623 1.94 19.49 10.27
CA ILE A 623 2.04 18.31 11.13
C ILE A 623 1.93 18.74 12.61
N ASP A 624 1.26 17.92 13.43
CA ASP A 624 1.08 18.20 14.85
C ASP A 624 2.44 18.40 15.56
N ALA A 625 2.49 19.39 16.45
CA ALA A 625 3.75 19.79 17.10
C ALA A 625 4.46 18.64 17.86
N PRO A 626 3.76 17.74 18.59
CA PRO A 626 4.41 16.59 19.21
C PRO A 626 5.08 15.63 18.22
N LEU A 627 4.48 15.41 17.04
CA LEU A 627 5.07 14.57 15.99
C LEU A 627 6.37 15.17 15.46
N LYS A 628 6.36 16.47 15.17
CA LYS A 628 7.56 17.21 14.76
C LYS A 628 8.63 17.13 15.83
N ALA A 629 8.25 17.34 17.10
CA ALA A 629 9.17 17.29 18.22
C ALA A 629 9.87 15.93 18.32
N LEU A 630 9.14 14.82 18.25
CA LEU A 630 9.74 13.48 18.28
C LEU A 630 10.78 13.25 17.17
N LEU A 631 10.46 13.66 15.94
CA LEU A 631 11.39 13.57 14.81
C LEU A 631 12.62 14.45 15.03
N PHE A 632 12.44 15.71 15.42
CA PHE A 632 13.55 16.63 15.62
C PHE A 632 14.39 16.30 16.84
N LEU A 633 13.83 15.68 17.89
CA LEU A 633 14.59 15.17 19.03
C LEU A 633 15.55 14.07 18.60
N GLY A 634 15.09 13.12 17.77
CA GLY A 634 15.98 12.15 17.12
C GLY A 634 17.10 12.82 16.32
N LYS A 635 16.74 13.79 15.48
CA LYS A 635 17.70 14.57 14.68
C LYS A 635 18.77 15.24 15.56
N TYR A 636 18.38 16.03 16.56
CA TYR A 636 19.35 16.80 17.35
C TYR A 636 20.17 15.93 18.29
N LEU A 637 19.62 14.82 18.78
CA LEU A 637 20.38 13.83 19.55
C LEU A 637 21.51 13.23 18.70
N GLU A 638 21.21 12.83 17.46
CA GLU A 638 22.22 12.32 16.54
C GLU A 638 23.26 13.38 16.17
N ARG A 639 22.84 14.63 15.96
CA ARG A 639 23.75 15.74 15.66
C ARG A 639 24.75 15.97 16.79
N VAL A 640 24.29 15.96 18.05
CA VAL A 640 25.16 16.10 19.22
C VAL A 640 26.14 14.92 19.31
N ASP A 641 25.69 13.68 19.08
CA ASP A 641 26.57 12.52 19.04
C ASP A 641 27.68 12.71 18.00
N LEU A 642 27.33 13.00 16.75
CA LEU A 642 28.29 13.14 15.66
C LEU A 642 29.24 14.33 15.86
N TYR A 643 28.74 15.47 16.35
CA TYR A 643 29.58 16.65 16.58
C TYR A 643 30.65 16.36 17.64
N THR A 644 30.29 15.66 18.72
CA THR A 644 31.28 15.26 19.73
C THR A 644 32.26 14.21 19.23
N ARG A 645 31.82 13.27 18.38
CA ARG A 645 32.71 12.29 17.70
C ARG A 645 33.74 12.98 16.81
N PHE A 646 33.34 13.99 16.05
CA PHE A 646 34.22 14.74 15.16
C PHE A 646 35.03 15.85 15.86
N GLY A 647 34.92 16.00 17.18
CA GLY A 647 35.76 16.93 17.94
C GLY A 647 35.38 18.41 17.78
N LEU A 648 34.12 18.72 17.44
CA LEU A 648 33.65 20.10 17.30
C LEU A 648 33.65 20.83 18.66
N SER A 649 33.80 22.15 18.62
CA SER A 649 33.86 22.97 19.82
C SER A 649 32.51 23.01 20.57
N THR A 650 32.56 23.22 21.89
CA THR A 650 31.35 23.36 22.72
C THR A 650 30.39 24.46 22.21
N GLN A 651 30.92 25.53 21.62
CA GLN A 651 30.13 26.61 21.02
C GLN A 651 29.28 26.13 19.83
N GLU A 652 29.77 25.18 19.04
CA GLU A 652 29.03 24.60 17.91
C GLU A 652 27.87 23.70 18.39
N LEU A 653 27.95 23.18 19.62
CA LEU A 653 26.89 22.40 20.25
C LEU A 653 25.77 23.24 20.90
N ASP A 654 25.97 24.54 21.11
CA ASP A 654 24.95 25.41 21.74
C ASP A 654 23.63 25.44 20.95
N ALA A 655 23.72 25.52 19.62
CA ALA A 655 22.54 25.56 18.75
C ALA A 655 21.71 24.27 18.79
N PRO A 656 22.28 23.07 18.57
CA PRO A 656 21.51 21.83 18.66
C PRO A 656 20.96 21.58 20.07
N LEU A 657 21.71 21.90 21.15
CA LEU A 657 21.21 21.76 22.52
C LEU A 657 20.01 22.66 22.81
N ARG A 658 20.05 23.93 22.39
CA ARG A 658 18.90 24.85 22.54
C ARG A 658 17.68 24.33 21.79
N LYS A 659 17.86 23.87 20.54
CA LYS A 659 16.76 23.31 19.75
C LYS A 659 16.17 22.06 20.39
N MET A 660 17.01 21.15 20.87
CA MET A 660 16.56 19.96 21.57
C MET A 660 15.75 20.31 22.83
N THR A 661 16.21 21.29 23.62
CA THR A 661 15.47 21.82 24.78
C THR A 661 14.08 22.34 24.37
N THR A 662 14.00 23.09 23.26
CA THR A 662 12.71 23.60 22.75
C THR A 662 11.76 22.48 22.34
N TYR A 663 12.22 21.44 21.65
CA TYR A 663 11.34 20.34 21.25
C TYR A 663 10.95 19.44 22.42
N VAL A 664 11.80 19.30 23.44
CA VAL A 664 11.45 18.60 24.69
C VAL A 664 10.24 19.27 25.35
N GLN A 665 10.23 20.60 25.45
CA GLN A 665 9.11 21.35 26.05
C GLN A 665 7.77 21.15 25.32
N VAL A 666 7.82 20.84 24.01
CA VAL A 666 6.59 20.55 23.24
C VAL A 666 5.96 19.22 23.69
N LEU A 667 6.74 18.34 24.31
CA LEU A 667 6.26 17.06 24.86
C LEU A 667 5.83 17.16 26.33
N ASP A 668 5.84 18.34 26.95
CA ASP A 668 5.44 18.52 28.34
C ASP A 668 4.01 17.97 28.58
N GLY A 669 3.87 17.13 29.62
CA GLY A 669 2.61 16.43 29.94
C GLY A 669 2.32 15.17 29.11
N LEU A 670 3.18 14.82 28.14
CA LEU A 670 3.16 13.52 27.48
C LEU A 670 4.14 12.56 28.16
N GLN A 671 3.82 11.27 28.14
CA GLN A 671 4.77 10.25 28.57
C GLN A 671 6.01 10.31 27.67
N MET A 672 7.20 10.18 28.26
CA MET A 672 8.43 10.23 27.49
C MET A 672 8.65 8.93 26.70
N PRO A 673 9.05 8.99 25.42
CA PRO A 673 9.50 7.84 24.64
C PRO A 673 10.66 7.09 25.28
N GLU A 674 10.52 5.78 25.48
CA GLU A 674 11.59 4.90 26.01
C GLU A 674 12.85 4.94 25.13
N CYS A 675 12.68 5.06 23.81
CA CYS A 675 13.79 5.22 22.86
C CYS A 675 14.54 6.55 23.04
N LEU A 676 13.82 7.64 23.33
CA LEU A 676 14.42 8.94 23.63
C LEU A 676 15.15 8.91 24.97
N GLU A 677 14.56 8.27 25.99
CA GLU A 677 15.17 8.10 27.30
C GLU A 677 16.50 7.37 27.21
N SER A 678 16.47 6.20 26.60
CA SER A 678 17.64 5.35 26.43
C SER A 678 18.71 6.06 25.61
N GLY A 679 18.30 6.77 24.55
CA GLY A 679 19.22 7.57 23.73
C GLY A 679 19.88 8.72 24.49
N LEU A 680 19.13 9.44 25.34
CA LEU A 680 19.67 10.52 26.16
C LEU A 680 20.64 9.99 27.21
N VAL A 681 20.28 8.91 27.92
CA VAL A 681 21.16 8.25 28.89
C VAL A 681 22.47 7.83 28.24
N TRP A 682 22.39 7.15 27.09
CA TRP A 682 23.58 6.75 26.34
C TRP A 682 24.44 7.95 25.92
N LEU A 683 23.82 9.01 25.38
CA LEU A 683 24.55 10.19 24.93
C LEU A 683 25.22 10.95 26.08
N ILE A 684 24.60 11.01 27.26
CA ILE A 684 25.19 11.59 28.47
C ILE A 684 26.50 10.87 28.83
N GLU A 685 26.51 9.54 28.78
CA GLU A 685 27.72 8.74 29.05
C GLU A 685 28.79 8.98 27.98
N GLN A 686 28.42 8.95 26.70
CA GLN A 686 29.37 9.13 25.60
C GLN A 686 30.01 10.53 25.59
N THR A 687 29.22 11.57 25.81
CA THR A 687 29.73 12.95 25.87
C THR A 687 30.71 13.15 27.02
N LEU A 688 30.46 12.52 28.17
CA LEU A 688 31.39 12.53 29.30
C LEU A 688 32.72 11.84 28.96
N VAL A 689 32.67 10.64 28.37
CA VAL A 689 33.85 9.88 27.94
C VAL A 689 34.70 10.67 26.93
N ARG A 690 34.04 11.42 26.03
CA ARG A 690 34.69 12.25 25.01
C ARG A 690 35.18 13.61 25.53
N GLY A 691 35.01 13.92 26.82
CA GLY A 691 35.51 15.16 27.43
C GLY A 691 34.56 16.36 27.35
N TYR A 692 33.29 16.16 27.01
CA TYR A 692 32.28 17.22 26.91
C TYR A 692 31.42 17.31 28.18
N ALA A 693 32.05 17.46 29.35
CA ALA A 693 31.34 17.51 30.64
C ALA A 693 30.21 18.56 30.70
N PRO A 694 30.37 19.81 30.21
CA PRO A 694 29.29 20.80 30.23
C PRO A 694 28.07 20.37 29.39
N ILE A 695 28.29 19.64 28.30
CA ILE A 695 27.23 19.11 27.44
C ILE A 695 26.50 17.97 28.16
N SER A 696 27.26 17.06 28.77
CA SER A 696 26.73 15.94 29.57
C SER A 696 25.82 16.45 30.71
N GLU A 697 26.25 17.51 31.42
CA GLU A 697 25.44 18.16 32.47
C GLU A 697 24.13 18.76 31.92
N ALA A 698 24.18 19.44 30.78
CA ALA A 698 23.00 20.02 30.14
C ALA A 698 21.98 18.95 29.70
N LEU A 699 22.47 17.83 29.14
CA LEU A 699 21.65 16.68 28.77
C LEU A 699 21.02 16.00 30.00
N ALA A 700 21.79 15.84 31.09
CA ALA A 700 21.29 15.26 32.33
C ALA A 700 20.22 16.13 33.00
N ALA A 701 20.36 17.45 32.96
CA ALA A 701 19.35 18.38 33.44
C ALA A 701 18.04 18.26 32.62
N MET A 702 18.14 18.16 31.29
CA MET A 702 17.00 17.95 30.40
C MET A 702 16.27 16.63 30.71
N LEU A 703 17.01 15.53 30.85
CA LEU A 703 16.45 14.22 31.20
C LEU A 703 15.74 14.24 32.56
N SER A 704 16.32 14.94 33.54
CA SER A 704 15.76 15.03 34.89
C SER A 704 14.43 15.78 34.91
N GLY A 705 14.32 16.89 34.16
CA GLY A 705 13.06 17.65 34.05
C GLY A 705 11.92 16.82 33.43
N LEU A 706 12.23 15.96 32.47
CA LEU A 706 11.25 15.07 31.83
C LEU A 706 10.71 13.97 32.77
N ARG A 707 11.52 13.51 33.73
CA ARG A 707 11.14 12.47 34.70
C ARG A 707 10.29 13.01 35.86
N THR A 708 10.45 14.28 36.24
CA THR A 708 9.68 14.88 37.32
C THR A 708 8.23 15.14 36.95
N ASP A 709 7.93 15.47 35.70
CA ASP A 709 6.56 15.79 35.26
C ASP A 709 5.70 14.55 34.98
N SER A 710 6.34 13.39 34.74
CA SER A 710 5.65 12.12 34.46
C SER A 710 5.14 11.41 35.73
N THR A 711 5.66 11.75 36.92
CA THR A 711 5.25 11.13 38.19
C THR A 711 4.06 11.81 38.86
N GLU A 712 3.80 13.09 38.60
CA GLU A 712 2.63 13.79 39.16
C GLU A 712 1.31 13.40 38.48
N HIS A 713 1.34 12.89 37.24
CA HIS A 713 0.14 12.53 36.48
C HIS A 713 -0.37 11.10 36.65
N LEU A 714 0.37 10.22 37.35
CA LEU A 714 -0.06 8.84 37.63
C LEU A 714 -0.91 8.71 38.92
N CYS A 715 -1.14 9.80 39.66
CA CYS A 715 -1.92 9.82 40.90
C CYS A 715 -3.27 10.56 40.82
N ALA A 716 -3.79 10.86 39.62
CA ALA A 716 -5.06 11.58 39.43
C ALA A 716 -6.11 10.75 38.68
#